data_AF-A0AAI8YSX1-F1
#
_entry.id   AF-A0AAI8YSX1-F1
#
_cell.length_a   1.000
_cell.length_b   1.000
_cell.length_c   1.000
_cell.angle_alpha   90.00
_cell.angle_beta   90.00
_cell.angle_gamma   90.00
#
_symmetry.space_group_name_H-M   'P 1'
#
loop_
_entity.id
_entity.type
_entity.pdbx_description
1 polymer ?
#
loop_
_entity_poly.entity_id
_entity_poly.type
_entity_poly.pdbx_seq_one_letter_code
_entity_poly.pdbx_strand_id
1 'polypeptide(L)'
;MRSFSGSLAAFTLFQLNRVDAFWRMNCSPIQSGRVDPLVNPGALAAHNHAIVGAANIGINATYDSLLNSECTSCEISGDKSAYWTPTLYYNYANGSFVEVPHAGSVVYYLGRGPNVNSTIPFPKGLNILSGDKSARSYDNTTYTWGNATYPGRPVADRISFNCLAEETLVEQPYMFRTDCPYGLRAQVHFQSCWNGKNLYLADNSHVAYQSSIDNGVCPPTHPIQLPHLFLETLWSVANVPGQNDGGRFVFAQGDPTGYGFHGDFQNGWEASTLANAVENCLSTDNFGQIEACPVLYAQQSDGYPYNCPQRPPQIGEQTTGLLSKLPGCIEITEGPGAAPAASMNCPANSPTPSVTRTVDTVARATQFVAVGSRYGISNSQIALGCYNDSAVDAVRTLNAVSISNYSIMTVEYCQNYCNSRGYRLSGVEYGQECHCDNAINPTAVNGSDACSWNCGGTMTKGGTQEVCGGLGYINIFNNTDPSFVANGSDTNSAGNVSPPVALSPFPSNYVGCATDQQGGGRALTGPNVDWINMTTAVCASYCSSASPLGYQYYATEYGTQCFCGNAIATPNFLTNTTSTPNNSTCNMRCSGAGDELCGGSNALSVYQNTTYVAPKIKTPIGKFLSKQCYTDPNTNGRALTGAYMTSPTLTEDSCVKYCLGKYFHYAGVEYGNECYCGNSINAASGAVKTTCPVANMMPCAGNGLQYCGGSALLTLYYSSTL
;
A
#
# COMPACT_ATOMS: atom_id res chain seq x y z
N MET A 1 3.61 2.44 1.23
CA MET A 1 4.95 3.06 1.17
C MET A 1 5.50 2.80 -0.23
N ARG A 2 5.67 3.84 -1.06
CA ARG A 2 6.33 3.67 -2.36
C ARG A 2 7.84 3.63 -2.11
N SER A 3 8.50 2.54 -2.49
CA SER A 3 9.94 2.40 -2.39
C SER A 3 10.61 3.44 -3.29
N PHE A 4 11.43 4.32 -2.71
CA PHE A 4 12.33 5.16 -3.47
C PHE A 4 13.54 4.32 -3.88
N SER A 5 13.54 3.81 -5.11
CA SER A 5 14.77 3.39 -5.80
C SER A 5 15.49 4.66 -6.26
N GLY A 6 16.42 5.16 -5.44
CA GLY A 6 17.24 6.34 -5.74
C GLY A 6 18.56 5.95 -6.41
N SER A 7 18.77 6.45 -7.62
CA SER A 7 19.99 6.32 -8.43
C SER A 7 21.24 6.82 -7.70
N LEU A 8 22.34 6.07 -7.80
CA LEU A 8 23.68 6.49 -7.39
C LEU A 8 24.11 7.76 -8.13
N ALA A 9 24.41 8.83 -7.40
CA ALA A 9 25.23 9.94 -7.88
C ALA A 9 26.47 10.05 -6.98
N ALA A 10 27.62 9.60 -7.52
CA ALA A 10 28.92 9.74 -6.89
C ALA A 10 29.39 11.21 -6.98
N PHE A 11 29.72 11.82 -5.85
CA PHE A 11 30.45 13.09 -5.80
C PHE A 11 31.87 12.86 -5.26
N THR A 12 32.87 13.30 -6.02
CA THR A 12 34.27 13.38 -5.56
C THR A 12 34.57 14.79 -5.04
N LEU A 13 35.01 14.89 -3.79
CA LEU A 13 35.80 16.00 -3.26
C LEU A 13 36.86 15.44 -2.29
N PHE A 14 38.14 15.72 -2.56
CA PHE A 14 39.26 15.40 -1.67
C PHE A 14 39.62 16.63 -0.83
N GLN A 15 39.51 16.50 0.51
CA GLN A 15 40.54 16.89 1.49
C GLN A 15 40.19 16.22 2.85
N LEU A 16 41.05 15.28 3.23
CA LEU A 16 41.17 14.42 4.41
C LEU A 16 40.49 14.84 5.75
N ASN A 17 39.47 14.07 6.15
CA ASN A 17 39.48 13.19 7.33
C ASN A 17 38.41 12.11 7.12
N ARG A 18 38.83 10.94 6.63
CA ARG A 18 37.98 9.74 6.57
C ARG A 18 37.82 9.20 7.99
N VAL A 19 36.60 9.14 8.51
CA VAL A 19 35.97 7.95 9.15
C VAL A 19 34.47 8.24 9.29
N ASP A 20 33.61 7.72 8.41
CA ASP A 20 32.16 7.61 8.67
C ASP A 20 31.83 6.12 8.88
N ALA A 21 32.36 5.58 9.98
CA ALA A 21 32.11 4.21 10.39
C ALA A 21 31.00 4.16 11.43
N PHE A 22 29.92 3.45 11.09
CA PHE A 22 28.74 3.28 11.92
C PHE A 22 27.81 2.23 11.33
N TRP A 23 26.78 1.84 12.07
CA TRP A 23 25.56 1.31 11.46
C TRP A 23 24.38 2.19 11.84
N ARG A 24 23.36 2.18 10.99
CA ARG A 24 22.07 2.79 11.28
C ARG A 24 20.98 1.76 11.07
N MET A 25 19.90 1.88 11.82
CA MET A 25 18.71 1.06 11.64
C MET A 25 17.47 1.93 11.69
N ASN A 26 16.52 1.61 10.83
CA ASN A 26 15.21 2.22 10.86
C ASN A 26 14.35 1.55 11.94
N CYS A 27 13.52 2.37 12.58
CA CYS A 27 12.54 1.92 13.56
C CYS A 27 11.18 2.58 13.31
N SER A 28 10.13 1.81 13.47
CA SER A 28 8.74 2.26 13.40
C SER A 28 8.21 2.59 14.80
N PRO A 29 7.18 3.43 14.93
CA PRO A 29 6.53 3.69 16.21
C PRO A 29 6.06 2.39 16.88
N ILE A 30 6.49 2.15 18.12
CA ILE A 30 5.98 1.03 18.92
C ILE A 30 4.90 1.49 19.90
N GLN A 31 4.97 2.73 20.37
CA GLN A 31 4.00 3.28 21.32
C GLN A 31 4.00 4.82 21.29
N SER A 32 2.88 5.43 21.66
CA SER A 32 2.76 6.86 21.95
C SER A 32 1.99 7.01 23.26
N GLY A 33 2.50 7.80 24.20
CA GLY A 33 1.92 7.92 25.54
C GLY A 33 2.80 8.68 26.53
N ARG A 34 2.25 9.03 27.69
CA ARG A 34 3.02 9.56 28.84
C ARG A 34 3.76 8.45 29.58
N VAL A 35 4.66 7.79 28.87
CA VAL A 35 5.47 6.67 29.35
C VAL A 35 6.93 7.09 29.37
N ASP A 36 7.53 7.01 30.55
CA ASP A 36 8.94 7.32 30.80
C ASP A 36 9.40 6.57 32.07
N PRO A 37 9.88 5.33 31.92
CA PRO A 37 10.33 4.52 33.06
C PRO A 37 11.62 5.04 33.71
N LEU A 38 12.35 5.96 33.07
CA LEU A 38 13.61 6.48 33.59
C LEU A 38 13.35 7.65 34.54
N VAL A 39 12.58 8.65 34.10
CA VAL A 39 12.28 9.85 34.87
C VAL A 39 11.12 9.63 35.84
N ASN A 40 10.13 8.82 35.44
CA ASN A 40 8.90 8.59 36.20
C ASN A 40 8.61 7.08 36.39
N PRO A 41 9.52 6.32 37.03
CA PRO A 41 9.34 4.88 37.22
C PRO A 41 8.03 4.58 37.97
N GLY A 42 7.17 3.80 37.33
CA GLY A 42 5.88 3.38 37.88
C GLY A 42 4.79 4.45 37.86
N ALA A 43 5.04 5.61 37.25
CA ALA A 43 4.13 6.74 37.22
C ALA A 43 3.92 7.26 35.79
N LEU A 44 2.98 8.20 35.66
CA LEU A 44 2.76 8.92 34.41
C LEU A 44 3.92 9.89 34.18
N ALA A 45 4.45 9.92 32.96
CA ALA A 45 5.35 10.98 32.55
C ALA A 45 4.63 12.34 32.56
N ALA A 46 5.40 13.43 32.60
CA ALA A 46 4.84 14.77 32.52
C ALA A 46 4.11 15.00 31.18
N HIS A 47 4.78 14.69 30.07
CA HIS A 47 4.29 14.91 28.71
C HIS A 47 4.33 13.63 27.87
N ASN A 48 3.73 13.70 26.67
CA ASN A 48 3.63 12.57 25.75
C ASN A 48 4.95 12.30 25.02
N HIS A 49 5.32 11.04 24.93
CA HIS A 49 6.47 10.58 24.14
C HIS A 49 6.01 9.74 22.95
N ALA A 50 6.73 9.88 21.84
CA ALA A 50 6.73 8.91 20.75
C ALA A 50 7.90 7.96 20.95
N ILE A 51 7.63 6.67 20.89
CA ILE A 51 8.53 5.62 21.31
C ILE A 51 8.76 4.64 20.15
N VAL A 52 10.00 4.22 19.95
CA VAL A 52 10.41 3.15 19.03
C VAL A 52 11.25 2.10 19.77
N GLY A 53 11.32 0.87 19.21
CA GLY A 53 12.11 -0.24 19.75
C GLY A 53 11.26 -1.35 20.36
N ALA A 54 11.61 -1.78 21.57
CA ALA A 54 11.00 -2.94 22.24
C ALA A 54 9.48 -2.83 22.49
N ALA A 55 8.75 -3.92 22.24
CA ALA A 55 7.31 -4.01 22.51
C ALA A 55 6.94 -3.96 24.00
N ASN A 56 7.84 -4.36 24.92
CA ASN A 56 7.57 -4.32 26.36
C ASN A 56 7.88 -2.96 27.01
N ILE A 57 8.20 -1.92 26.23
CA ILE A 57 8.36 -0.59 26.80
C ILE A 57 7.09 -0.17 27.55
N GLY A 58 7.26 0.35 28.75
CA GLY A 58 6.17 0.75 29.61
C GLY A 58 6.67 1.49 30.84
N ILE A 59 5.74 1.96 31.68
CA ILE A 59 6.06 2.83 32.83
C ILE A 59 7.02 2.21 33.87
N ASN A 60 7.23 0.89 33.83
CA ASN A 60 8.12 0.15 34.73
C ASN A 60 9.15 -0.69 33.95
N ALA A 61 9.41 -0.37 32.68
CA ALA A 61 10.31 -1.19 31.88
C ALA A 61 11.73 -1.19 32.46
N THR A 62 12.36 -2.35 32.37
CA THR A 62 13.74 -2.63 32.79
C THR A 62 14.50 -3.21 31.60
N TYR A 63 15.83 -3.31 31.70
CA TYR A 63 16.63 -4.01 30.69
C TYR A 63 16.07 -5.42 30.39
N ASP A 64 15.71 -6.19 31.43
CA ASP A 64 15.24 -7.56 31.24
C ASP A 64 13.83 -7.60 30.64
N SER A 65 12.94 -6.67 30.99
CA SER A 65 11.61 -6.61 30.36
C SER A 65 11.74 -6.23 28.88
N LEU A 66 12.61 -5.27 28.55
CA LEU A 66 12.89 -4.88 27.18
C LEU A 66 13.49 -6.04 26.37
N LEU A 67 14.55 -6.68 26.86
CA LEU A 67 15.19 -7.83 26.22
C LEU A 67 14.22 -8.99 25.96
N ASN A 68 13.28 -9.21 26.89
CA ASN A 68 12.28 -10.25 26.76
C ASN A 68 11.16 -9.92 25.76
N SER A 69 11.09 -8.70 25.22
CA SER A 69 10.01 -8.27 24.31
C SER A 69 9.74 -9.28 23.21
N GLU A 70 8.44 -9.54 22.96
CA GLU A 70 8.00 -10.40 21.86
C GLU A 70 8.64 -10.02 20.52
N CYS A 71 8.82 -8.72 20.29
CA CYS A 71 9.36 -8.16 19.08
C CYS A 71 10.01 -6.79 19.35
N THR A 72 10.71 -6.27 18.35
CA THR A 72 11.20 -4.88 18.32
C THR A 72 10.70 -4.23 17.04
N SER A 73 10.35 -2.95 17.12
CA SER A 73 9.95 -2.15 15.97
C SER A 73 11.13 -1.60 15.17
N CYS A 74 12.35 -2.08 15.43
CA CYS A 74 13.57 -1.75 14.69
C CYS A 74 14.00 -2.89 13.76
N GLU A 75 14.77 -2.56 12.72
CA GLU A 75 15.25 -3.52 11.71
C GLU A 75 16.08 -4.66 12.29
N ILE A 76 16.84 -4.42 13.36
CA ILE A 76 17.72 -5.42 13.97
C ILE A 76 17.00 -6.11 15.11
N SER A 77 16.68 -7.39 14.92
CA SER A 77 15.88 -8.16 15.90
C SER A 77 16.53 -8.30 17.28
N GLY A 78 17.87 -8.32 17.37
CA GLY A 78 18.62 -8.34 18.63
C GLY A 78 18.78 -6.98 19.33
N ASP A 79 18.30 -5.89 18.73
CA ASP A 79 18.11 -4.63 19.46
C ASP A 79 16.68 -4.53 20.01
N LYS A 80 16.51 -4.88 21.29
CA LYS A 80 15.28 -4.62 22.04
C LYS A 80 15.40 -3.36 22.90
N SER A 81 16.29 -2.43 22.60
CA SER A 81 16.34 -1.15 23.31
C SER A 81 15.06 -0.34 23.09
N ALA A 82 14.82 0.64 23.95
CA ALA A 82 13.75 1.61 23.79
C ALA A 82 14.35 3.01 23.62
N TYR A 83 13.82 3.73 22.64
CA TYR A 83 14.21 5.09 22.31
C TYR A 83 12.96 5.95 22.24
N TRP A 84 12.95 7.08 22.90
CA TRP A 84 11.79 7.97 22.84
C TRP A 84 12.15 9.44 22.85
N THR A 85 11.27 10.23 22.24
CA THR A 85 11.37 11.68 22.12
C THR A 85 10.00 12.30 22.36
N PRO A 86 9.90 13.60 22.72
CA PRO A 86 8.59 14.22 22.89
C PRO A 86 7.82 14.25 21.58
N THR A 87 6.53 13.94 21.66
CA THR A 87 5.67 13.94 20.47
C THR A 87 5.45 15.36 19.94
N LEU A 88 5.49 15.52 18.61
CA LEU A 88 5.13 16.77 17.97
C LEU A 88 3.62 16.86 17.76
N TYR A 89 3.03 18.00 18.11
CA TYR A 89 1.64 18.35 17.87
C TYR A 89 1.55 19.57 16.96
N TYR A 90 0.48 19.66 16.18
CA TYR A 90 0.04 20.90 15.57
C TYR A 90 -1.05 21.53 16.42
N ASN A 91 -0.84 22.76 16.85
CA ASN A 91 -1.79 23.60 17.57
C ASN A 91 -2.51 24.51 16.57
N TYR A 92 -3.78 24.22 16.31
CA TYR A 92 -4.64 25.01 15.44
C TYR A 92 -4.90 26.41 16.03
N ALA A 93 -5.26 27.37 15.18
CA ALA A 93 -5.56 28.73 15.59
C ALA A 93 -6.76 28.83 16.56
N ASN A 94 -7.65 27.83 16.54
CA ASN A 94 -8.76 27.70 17.48
C ASN A 94 -8.34 27.15 18.87
N GLY A 95 -7.06 26.85 19.08
CA GLY A 95 -6.50 26.32 20.32
C GLY A 95 -6.56 24.79 20.46
N SER A 96 -7.15 24.06 19.51
CA SER A 96 -7.13 22.59 19.50
C SER A 96 -5.79 22.04 19.00
N PHE A 97 -5.54 20.76 19.21
CA PHE A 97 -4.30 20.08 18.85
C PHE A 97 -4.57 18.80 18.06
N VAL A 98 -3.63 18.42 17.20
CA VAL A 98 -3.58 17.09 16.60
C VAL A 98 -2.14 16.60 16.61
N GLU A 99 -1.94 15.30 16.86
CA GLU A 99 -0.63 14.67 16.75
C GLU A 99 -0.11 14.79 15.30
N VAL A 100 1.17 15.15 15.15
CA VAL A 100 1.83 15.11 13.84
C VAL A 100 2.23 13.68 13.54
N PRO A 101 1.92 13.12 12.35
CA PRO A 101 2.24 11.73 12.07
C PRO A 101 3.75 11.44 12.16
N HIS A 102 4.11 10.44 12.95
CA HIS A 102 5.49 9.99 13.12
C HIS A 102 5.87 9.03 11.98
N ALA A 103 6.75 9.45 11.08
CA ALA A 103 7.15 8.68 9.91
C ALA A 103 8.17 7.56 10.20
N GLY A 104 8.71 7.54 11.41
CA GLY A 104 9.73 6.58 11.86
C GLY A 104 10.90 7.30 12.50
N SER A 105 11.81 6.52 13.06
CA SER A 105 13.06 7.01 13.61
C SER A 105 14.22 6.25 12.98
N VAL A 106 15.38 6.88 12.94
CA VAL A 106 16.63 6.24 12.54
C VAL A 106 17.58 6.30 13.71
N VAL A 107 18.06 5.14 14.14
CA VAL A 107 18.97 4.98 15.28
C VAL A 107 20.36 4.69 14.74
N TYR A 108 21.33 5.49 15.15
CA TYR A 108 22.71 5.42 14.70
C TYR A 108 23.63 5.04 15.85
N TYR A 109 24.57 4.15 15.56
CA TYR A 109 25.64 3.76 16.47
C TYR A 109 26.97 4.11 15.79
N LEU A 110 27.53 5.27 16.13
CA LEU A 110 28.70 5.82 15.45
C LEU A 110 30.01 5.51 16.20
N GLY A 111 31.02 5.09 15.45
CA GLY A 111 32.41 5.01 15.91
C GLY A 111 33.13 6.34 15.67
N ARG A 112 33.30 7.15 16.71
CA ARG A 112 33.87 8.51 16.58
C ARG A 112 34.98 8.77 17.59
N GLY A 113 35.80 9.78 17.32
CA GLY A 113 36.90 10.18 18.21
C GLY A 113 38.18 9.35 18.03
N PRO A 114 39.30 9.84 18.58
CA PRO A 114 40.61 9.22 18.42
C PRO A 114 40.72 7.86 19.16
N ASN A 115 39.84 7.59 20.13
CA ASN A 115 39.85 6.36 20.92
C ASN A 115 38.79 5.35 20.45
N VAL A 116 38.27 5.47 19.23
CA VAL A 116 37.23 4.58 18.68
C VAL A 116 37.58 3.09 18.79
N ASN A 117 38.86 2.73 18.62
CA ASN A 117 39.34 1.34 18.73
C ASN A 117 39.28 0.77 20.16
N SER A 118 39.04 1.61 21.17
CA SER A 118 38.85 1.21 22.57
C SER A 118 37.40 1.33 23.02
N THR A 119 36.46 1.54 22.09
CA THR A 119 35.04 1.60 22.38
C THR A 119 34.55 0.25 22.88
N ILE A 120 33.78 0.25 23.96
CA ILE A 120 33.15 -0.96 24.50
C ILE A 120 31.64 -0.95 24.23
N PRO A 121 30.98 -2.12 24.06
CA PRO A 121 29.52 -2.17 23.94
C PRO A 121 28.83 -1.59 25.18
N PHE A 122 27.61 -1.08 25.01
CA PHE A 122 26.81 -0.56 26.12
C PHE A 122 26.61 -1.64 27.19
N PRO A 123 26.97 -1.38 28.46
CA PRO A 123 26.76 -2.35 29.53
C PRO A 123 25.26 -2.60 29.75
N LYS A 124 24.94 -3.82 30.19
CA LYS A 124 23.58 -4.21 30.58
C LYS A 124 23.00 -3.21 31.58
N GLY A 125 21.83 -2.66 31.27
CA GLY A 125 21.12 -1.70 32.13
C GLY A 125 21.57 -0.25 32.02
N LEU A 126 22.48 0.10 31.09
CA LEU A 126 22.81 1.49 30.80
C LEU A 126 21.58 2.26 30.31
N ASN A 127 21.31 3.40 30.93
CA ASN A 127 20.26 4.33 30.51
C ASN A 127 20.86 5.73 30.34
N ILE A 128 20.38 6.48 29.35
CA ILE A 128 20.93 7.81 29.03
C ILE A 128 19.78 8.76 28.73
N LEU A 129 19.86 9.97 29.28
CA LEU A 129 19.00 11.10 28.93
C LEU A 129 19.82 12.14 28.15
N SER A 130 19.24 12.73 27.12
CA SER A 130 19.88 13.79 26.35
C SER A 130 18.88 14.88 25.98
N GLY A 131 19.27 16.15 26.16
CA GLY A 131 18.38 17.29 25.91
C GLY A 131 18.04 18.02 27.20
N ASP A 132 17.16 19.01 27.13
CA ASP A 132 16.62 19.71 28.29
C ASP A 132 15.19 20.13 27.97
N LYS A 133 14.21 19.40 28.52
CA LYS A 133 12.77 19.65 28.27
C LYS A 133 12.32 21.09 28.60
N SER A 134 13.04 21.79 29.46
CA SER A 134 12.69 23.15 29.87
C SER A 134 13.25 24.23 28.94
N ALA A 135 14.23 23.91 28.09
CA ALA A 135 14.88 24.90 27.25
C ALA A 135 13.90 25.54 26.24
N ARG A 136 14.02 26.86 26.04
CA ARG A 136 13.29 27.65 25.02
C ARG A 136 14.20 28.63 24.26
N SER A 137 15.51 28.52 24.45
CA SER A 137 16.54 29.29 23.77
C SER A 137 17.84 28.50 23.73
N TYR A 138 18.74 28.90 22.85
CA TYR A 138 20.07 28.32 22.75
C TYR A 138 20.94 28.66 23.98
N ASP A 139 21.58 27.64 24.57
CA ASP A 139 22.57 27.82 25.64
C ASP A 139 23.99 27.81 25.04
N ASN A 140 24.59 29.00 24.95
CA ASN A 140 25.97 29.19 24.49
C ASN A 140 26.96 29.37 25.65
N THR A 141 26.60 28.96 26.86
CA THR A 141 27.42 29.15 28.08
C THR A 141 27.86 27.83 28.69
N THR A 142 27.08 26.76 28.52
CA THR A 142 27.46 25.41 28.94
C THR A 142 28.18 24.68 27.82
N TYR A 143 29.44 24.30 28.06
CA TYR A 143 30.29 23.61 27.09
C TYR A 143 30.58 22.17 27.52
N THR A 144 30.79 21.31 26.55
CA THR A 144 31.44 20.01 26.75
C THR A 144 32.84 20.21 27.32
N TRP A 145 33.36 19.19 27.98
CA TRP A 145 34.76 19.20 28.39
C TRP A 145 35.68 19.12 27.16
N GLY A 146 36.73 19.93 27.12
CA GLY A 146 37.74 19.88 26.08
C GLY A 146 39.13 20.26 26.60
N ASN A 147 40.12 20.13 25.73
CA ASN A 147 41.50 20.52 25.98
C ASN A 147 42.05 21.36 24.81
N ALA A 148 43.34 21.72 24.85
CA ALA A 148 43.95 22.55 23.82
C ALA A 148 43.93 21.94 22.41
N THR A 149 43.95 20.61 22.30
CA THR A 149 43.90 19.88 21.01
C THR A 149 42.47 19.63 20.55
N TYR A 150 41.57 19.37 21.49
CA TYR A 150 40.17 19.04 21.26
C TYR A 150 39.29 20.01 22.06
N PRO A 151 39.03 21.23 21.54
CA PRO A 151 38.25 22.22 22.26
C PRO A 151 36.82 21.74 22.49
N GLY A 152 36.23 22.17 23.60
CA GLY A 152 34.81 21.95 23.88
C GLY A 152 33.92 22.77 22.94
N ARG A 153 32.67 22.36 22.80
CA ARG A 153 31.61 23.11 22.08
C ARG A 153 30.34 23.21 22.95
N PRO A 154 29.42 24.12 22.63
CA PRO A 154 28.19 24.26 23.40
C PRO A 154 27.41 22.94 23.46
N VAL A 155 26.96 22.56 24.67
CA VAL A 155 26.17 21.34 24.87
C VAL A 155 24.83 21.43 24.14
N ALA A 156 24.31 22.65 23.90
CA ALA A 156 23.10 22.90 23.12
C ALA A 156 23.15 22.32 21.69
N ASP A 157 24.34 22.13 21.12
CA ASP A 157 24.51 21.56 19.77
C ASP A 157 24.16 20.07 19.67
N ARG A 158 23.85 19.41 20.78
CA ARG A 158 23.35 18.03 20.80
C ARG A 158 21.96 17.88 20.16
N ILE A 159 21.21 18.98 20.03
CA ILE A 159 19.89 19.03 19.42
C ILE A 159 20.02 19.76 18.09
N SER A 160 19.48 19.16 17.02
CA SER A 160 19.37 19.83 15.73
C SER A 160 18.08 19.45 15.02
N PHE A 161 17.69 20.29 14.07
CA PHE A 161 16.53 20.12 13.21
C PHE A 161 16.93 20.34 11.77
N ASN A 162 16.36 19.52 10.90
CA ASN A 162 16.47 19.71 9.46
C ASN A 162 15.09 19.62 8.81
N CYS A 163 14.81 20.57 7.91
CA CYS A 163 13.60 20.57 7.11
C CYS A 163 13.89 19.83 5.81
N LEU A 164 13.22 18.70 5.57
CA LEU A 164 13.48 17.87 4.39
C LEU A 164 12.72 18.44 3.19
N ALA A 165 13.48 18.93 2.21
CA ALA A 165 13.02 19.54 0.97
C ALA A 165 13.93 19.13 -0.20
N GLU A 166 13.59 19.54 -1.42
CA GLU A 166 14.44 19.28 -2.61
C GLU A 166 15.82 19.95 -2.47
N GLU A 167 15.86 21.12 -1.84
CA GLU A 167 17.08 21.81 -1.46
C GLU A 167 17.68 21.22 -0.17
N THR A 168 19.00 21.10 -0.12
CA THR A 168 19.71 20.71 1.10
C THR A 168 19.80 21.92 2.03
N LEU A 169 19.10 21.84 3.15
CA LEU A 169 19.14 22.86 4.21
C LEU A 169 20.17 22.48 5.28
N VAL A 170 20.74 23.51 5.91
CA VAL A 170 21.70 23.35 7.01
C VAL A 170 20.92 23.13 8.30
N GLU A 171 21.34 22.14 9.08
CA GLU A 171 20.73 21.83 10.37
C GLU A 171 20.80 23.03 11.32
N GLN A 172 19.73 23.26 12.10
CA GLN A 172 19.64 24.35 13.07
C GLN A 172 19.32 23.80 14.46
N PRO A 173 19.73 24.46 15.56
CA PRO A 173 19.49 23.97 16.93
C PRO A 173 18.05 24.20 17.43
N TYR A 174 17.12 24.57 16.55
CA TYR A 174 15.73 24.90 16.87
C TYR A 174 14.83 24.59 15.66
N MET A 175 13.52 24.57 15.89
CA MET A 175 12.51 24.34 14.85
C MET A 175 12.36 25.59 13.98
N PHE A 176 13.37 25.83 13.14
CA PHE A 176 13.53 27.05 12.34
C PHE A 176 12.58 27.14 11.14
N ARG A 177 12.14 25.97 10.65
CA ARG A 177 11.32 25.83 9.45
C ARG A 177 10.41 24.61 9.61
N THR A 178 9.13 24.77 9.32
CA THR A 178 8.11 23.72 9.48
C THR A 178 7.30 23.45 8.22
N ASP A 179 7.48 24.23 7.15
CA ASP A 179 6.97 23.98 5.81
C ASP A 179 7.89 22.98 5.07
N CYS A 180 7.92 21.73 5.55
CA CYS A 180 8.84 20.70 5.05
C CYS A 180 8.10 19.66 4.21
N PRO A 181 8.18 19.70 2.86
CA PRO A 181 7.42 18.81 1.98
C PRO A 181 7.70 17.32 2.21
N TYR A 182 8.92 16.98 2.63
CA TYR A 182 9.34 15.60 2.90
C TYR A 182 9.48 15.30 4.39
N GLY A 183 9.00 16.20 5.26
CA GLY A 183 8.99 16.02 6.71
C GLY A 183 10.03 16.86 7.46
N LEU A 184 9.80 17.05 8.75
CA LEU A 184 10.73 17.68 9.69
C LEU A 184 11.51 16.59 10.42
N ARG A 185 12.83 16.66 10.36
CA ARG A 185 13.72 15.75 11.06
C ARG A 185 14.23 16.43 12.34
N ALA A 186 13.88 15.88 13.50
CA ALA A 186 14.37 16.30 14.80
C ALA A 186 15.45 15.31 15.28
N GLN A 187 16.58 15.82 15.76
CA GLN A 187 17.81 15.05 15.93
C GLN A 187 18.35 15.25 17.34
N VAL A 188 18.80 14.17 17.98
CA VAL A 188 19.39 14.20 19.32
C VAL A 188 20.63 13.31 19.41
N HIS A 189 21.72 13.90 19.86
CA HIS A 189 22.99 13.23 20.16
C HIS A 189 23.02 12.81 21.63
N PHE A 190 23.41 11.57 21.91
CA PHE A 190 23.61 11.08 23.27
C PHE A 190 25.09 11.13 23.66
N GLN A 191 25.35 11.04 24.97
CA GLN A 191 26.67 11.04 25.57
C GLN A 191 27.42 9.73 25.25
N SER A 192 28.67 9.84 24.81
CA SER A 192 29.51 8.67 24.45
C SER A 192 30.58 8.32 25.48
N CYS A 193 30.68 9.04 26.59
CA CYS A 193 31.72 8.84 27.60
C CYS A 193 31.10 8.41 28.93
N TRP A 194 31.56 7.29 29.49
CA TRP A 194 31.01 6.68 30.70
C TRP A 194 32.00 6.68 31.86
N ASN A 195 31.51 6.86 33.08
CA ASN A 195 32.33 6.87 34.29
C ASN A 195 32.85 5.49 34.71
N GLY A 196 32.43 4.42 34.03
CA GLY A 196 32.87 3.04 34.28
C GLY A 196 32.22 2.36 35.48
N LYS A 197 31.25 3.01 36.13
CA LYS A 197 30.66 2.53 37.38
C LYS A 197 29.14 2.54 37.39
N ASN A 198 28.51 3.67 37.05
CA ASN A 198 27.09 3.88 37.26
C ASN A 198 26.31 3.68 35.96
N LEU A 199 25.33 2.80 35.95
CA LEU A 199 24.52 2.53 34.75
C LEU A 199 23.41 3.57 34.53
N TYR A 200 23.03 4.28 35.59
CA TYR A 200 22.08 5.38 35.56
C TYR A 200 22.23 6.24 36.81
N LEU A 201 22.18 7.56 36.64
CA LEU A 201 21.97 8.56 37.69
C LEU A 201 20.92 9.55 37.17
N ALA A 202 20.00 9.97 38.04
CA ALA A 202 18.88 10.85 37.65
C ALA A 202 19.32 12.25 37.18
N ASP A 203 20.50 12.70 37.62
CA ASP A 203 21.15 13.93 37.14
C ASP A 203 22.00 13.71 35.88
N ASN A 204 22.02 12.49 35.36
CA ASN A 204 22.77 12.03 34.19
C ASN A 204 24.30 12.19 34.30
N SER A 205 24.83 12.38 35.51
CA SER A 205 26.27 12.60 35.77
C SER A 205 27.15 11.36 35.61
N HIS A 206 26.57 10.21 35.26
CA HIS A 206 27.30 8.98 34.95
C HIS A 206 27.86 8.94 33.53
N VAL A 207 27.39 9.85 32.67
CA VAL A 207 27.80 9.97 31.27
C VAL A 207 28.15 11.40 30.90
N ALA A 208 29.01 11.57 29.91
CA ALA A 208 29.42 12.85 29.36
C ALA A 208 29.54 12.79 27.84
N TYR A 209 29.35 13.93 27.17
CA TYR A 209 29.66 14.06 25.75
C TYR A 209 31.17 14.02 25.52
N GLN A 210 31.56 13.65 24.30
CA GLN A 210 32.91 13.95 23.82
C GLN A 210 33.07 15.46 23.64
N SER A 211 34.30 15.94 23.52
CA SER A 211 34.60 17.38 23.41
C SER A 211 33.85 18.09 22.28
N SER A 212 33.54 17.41 21.18
CA SER A 212 32.78 17.98 20.06
C SER A 212 31.35 17.41 19.98
N ILE A 213 30.75 17.02 21.10
CA ILE A 213 29.45 16.31 21.24
C ILE A 213 29.55 14.85 20.81
N ASP A 214 29.75 14.62 19.53
CA ASP A 214 29.79 13.30 18.89
C ASP A 214 31.20 12.86 18.49
N ASN A 215 32.20 13.73 18.66
CA ASN A 215 33.59 13.47 18.27
C ASN A 215 34.58 14.09 19.27
N GLY A 216 35.86 13.77 19.13
CA GLY A 216 36.92 14.21 20.03
C GLY A 216 37.09 13.30 21.23
N VAL A 217 37.54 13.85 22.36
CA VAL A 217 37.99 13.05 23.51
C VAL A 217 36.99 13.07 24.66
N CYS A 218 37.01 11.98 25.44
CA CYS A 218 36.26 11.90 26.70
C CYS A 218 36.96 12.65 27.84
N PRO A 219 36.19 13.20 28.79
CA PRO A 219 36.77 13.82 29.98
C PRO A 219 37.45 12.77 30.88
N PRO A 220 38.46 13.16 31.67
CA PRO A 220 39.14 12.24 32.59
C PRO A 220 38.20 11.59 33.63
N THR A 221 37.08 12.24 33.94
CA THR A 221 36.04 11.70 34.84
C THR A 221 35.19 10.60 34.21
N HIS A 222 35.17 10.50 32.88
CA HIS A 222 34.40 9.52 32.10
C HIS A 222 35.30 8.83 31.07
N PRO A 223 36.30 8.05 31.51
CA PRO A 223 37.38 7.59 30.64
C PRO A 223 36.95 6.48 29.66
N ILE A 224 35.77 5.87 29.85
CA ILE A 224 35.33 4.75 29.03
C ILE A 224 34.51 5.26 27.85
N GLN A 225 34.99 5.03 26.64
CA GLN A 225 34.26 5.38 25.44
C GLN A 225 33.23 4.30 25.07
N LEU A 226 32.01 4.74 24.78
CA LEU A 226 30.89 3.96 24.27
C LEU A 226 30.60 4.35 22.81
N PRO A 227 29.85 3.54 22.05
CA PRO A 227 29.34 3.95 20.74
C PRO A 227 28.56 5.25 20.89
N HIS A 228 28.74 6.17 19.94
CA HIS A 228 27.96 7.39 19.93
C HIS A 228 26.56 7.07 19.42
N LEU A 229 25.57 7.12 20.31
CA LEU A 229 24.17 6.97 19.96
C LEU A 229 23.63 8.30 19.43
N PHE A 230 23.06 8.25 18.24
CA PHE A 230 22.41 9.39 17.59
C PHE A 230 21.02 8.97 17.09
N LEU A 231 20.01 9.78 17.38
CA LEU A 231 18.62 9.46 17.07
C LEU A 231 18.02 10.56 16.20
N GLU A 232 17.48 10.16 15.05
CA GLU A 232 16.65 11.00 14.21
C GLU A 232 15.19 10.59 14.36
N THR A 233 14.30 11.56 14.57
CA THR A 233 12.85 11.37 14.59
C THR A 233 12.22 12.14 13.44
N LEU A 234 11.45 11.46 12.60
CA LEU A 234 10.84 12.05 11.40
C LEU A 234 9.37 12.36 11.64
N TRP A 235 9.01 13.64 11.49
CA TRP A 235 7.65 14.14 11.61
C TRP A 235 7.08 14.53 10.25
N SER A 236 5.94 13.97 9.88
CA SER A 236 5.24 14.27 8.62
C SER A 236 4.47 15.58 8.72
N VAL A 237 5.18 16.68 8.91
CA VAL A 237 4.58 18.01 9.10
C VAL A 237 3.67 18.40 7.95
N ALA A 238 3.98 18.03 6.70
CA ALA A 238 3.11 18.27 5.54
C ALA A 238 1.78 17.48 5.55
N ASN A 239 1.65 16.44 6.38
CA ASN A 239 0.47 15.56 6.42
C ASN A 239 -0.54 15.96 7.51
N VAL A 240 -0.32 17.07 8.22
CA VAL A 240 -1.31 17.57 9.18
C VAL A 240 -2.50 18.18 8.42
N PRO A 241 -3.75 17.77 8.71
CA PRO A 241 -4.93 18.33 8.05
C PRO A 241 -5.13 19.81 8.37
N GLY A 242 -5.46 20.64 7.37
CA GLY A 242 -5.96 22.00 7.61
C GLY A 242 -4.94 23.04 8.13
N GLN A 243 -3.64 22.84 7.90
CA GLN A 243 -2.55 23.72 8.41
C GLN A 243 -2.58 25.19 7.94
N ASN A 244 -3.45 25.57 7.01
CA ASN A 244 -3.51 26.94 6.50
C ASN A 244 -4.37 27.88 7.39
N ASP A 245 -4.57 27.52 8.66
CA ASP A 245 -5.41 28.26 9.61
C ASP A 245 -4.64 29.28 10.46
N GLY A 246 -3.31 29.31 10.34
CA GLY A 246 -2.42 30.17 11.14
C GLY A 246 -1.97 29.55 12.47
N GLY A 247 -2.18 28.24 12.65
CA GLY A 247 -1.64 27.47 13.77
C GLY A 247 -0.12 27.29 13.73
N ARG A 248 0.39 26.47 14.64
CA ARG A 248 1.83 26.26 14.84
C ARG A 248 2.17 24.86 15.34
N PHE A 249 3.41 24.45 15.15
CA PHE A 249 3.92 23.21 15.73
C PHE A 249 4.41 23.42 17.16
N VAL A 250 4.21 22.41 18.01
CA VAL A 250 4.59 22.43 19.43
C VAL A 250 4.88 21.02 19.91
N PHE A 251 6.01 20.82 20.58
CA PHE A 251 6.32 19.55 21.21
C PHE A 251 5.51 19.34 22.50
N ALA A 252 5.29 18.08 22.87
CA ALA A 252 4.37 17.67 23.95
C ALA A 252 4.65 18.31 25.32
N GLN A 253 5.90 18.70 25.60
CA GLN A 253 6.34 19.45 26.78
C GLN A 253 6.05 20.96 26.69
N GLY A 254 5.22 21.39 25.73
CA GLY A 254 4.77 22.77 25.56
C GLY A 254 5.84 23.65 24.94
N ASP A 255 6.69 23.11 24.06
CA ASP A 255 7.77 23.83 23.41
C ASP A 255 7.44 24.16 21.94
N PRO A 256 7.16 25.43 21.59
CA PRO A 256 6.95 25.84 20.21
C PRO A 256 8.27 26.21 19.49
N THR A 257 9.41 26.18 20.19
CA THR A 257 10.71 26.65 19.68
C THR A 257 11.59 25.51 19.15
N GLY A 258 11.47 24.30 19.73
CA GLY A 258 12.29 23.14 19.42
C GLY A 258 13.54 22.99 20.31
N TYR A 259 13.95 24.03 21.05
CA TYR A 259 15.12 23.94 21.95
C TYR A 259 14.94 22.93 23.08
N GLY A 260 13.69 22.67 23.47
CA GLY A 260 13.33 21.72 24.52
C GLY A 260 13.26 20.27 24.06
N PHE A 261 13.60 19.98 22.79
CA PHE A 261 13.67 18.62 22.28
C PHE A 261 14.72 17.82 23.04
N HIS A 262 14.39 16.57 23.30
CA HIS A 262 15.20 15.64 24.09
C HIS A 262 14.94 14.23 23.62
N GLY A 263 15.82 13.32 24.03
CA GLY A 263 15.70 11.91 23.79
C GLY A 263 16.17 11.11 24.99
N ASP A 264 15.60 9.93 25.07
CA ASP A 264 15.81 9.01 26.15
C ASP A 264 16.16 7.64 25.57
N PHE A 265 17.08 6.95 26.24
CA PHE A 265 17.56 5.65 25.83
C PHE A 265 17.60 4.70 27.02
N GLN A 266 16.98 3.54 26.85
CA GLN A 266 17.09 2.41 27.74
C GLN A 266 17.66 1.22 26.97
N ASN A 267 18.84 0.75 27.37
CA ASN A 267 19.50 -0.37 26.70
C ASN A 267 18.64 -1.64 26.80
N GLY A 268 18.48 -2.32 25.67
CA GLY A 268 17.84 -3.63 25.56
C GLY A 268 18.52 -4.51 24.51
N TRP A 269 19.78 -4.23 24.18
CA TRP A 269 20.55 -5.07 23.27
C TRP A 269 20.83 -6.46 23.84
N GLU A 270 20.76 -7.46 22.97
CA GLU A 270 21.43 -8.74 23.19
C GLU A 270 22.94 -8.52 23.29
N ALA A 271 23.51 -8.88 24.44
CA ALA A 271 24.88 -8.55 24.79
C ALA A 271 25.92 -9.09 23.77
N SER A 272 25.74 -10.32 23.30
CA SER A 272 26.62 -10.94 22.30
C SER A 272 26.52 -10.26 20.93
N THR A 273 25.31 -9.91 20.51
CA THR A 273 25.06 -9.23 19.23
C THR A 273 25.73 -7.87 19.22
N LEU A 274 25.51 -7.05 20.26
CA LEU A 274 26.10 -5.72 20.35
C LEU A 274 27.62 -5.78 20.49
N ALA A 275 28.16 -6.70 21.30
CA ALA A 275 29.61 -6.86 21.44
C ALA A 275 30.28 -7.17 20.10
N ASN A 276 29.74 -8.14 19.35
CA ASN A 276 30.25 -8.50 18.02
C ASN A 276 30.11 -7.35 17.02
N ALA A 277 28.99 -6.60 17.04
CA ALA A 277 28.81 -5.45 16.15
C ALA A 277 29.79 -4.31 16.48
N VAL A 278 30.02 -4.03 17.76
CA VAL A 278 31.01 -3.01 18.19
C VAL A 278 32.42 -3.40 17.77
N GLU A 279 32.81 -4.66 17.97
CA GLU A 279 34.13 -5.15 17.61
C GLU A 279 34.37 -5.14 16.09
N ASN A 280 33.38 -5.57 15.30
CA ASN A 280 33.60 -5.89 13.88
C ASN A 280 33.07 -4.83 12.91
N CYS A 281 32.17 -3.94 13.35
CA CYS A 281 31.40 -3.09 12.43
C CYS A 281 31.43 -1.60 12.78
N LEU A 282 31.72 -1.23 14.03
CA LEU A 282 31.69 0.18 14.47
C LEU A 282 32.74 1.06 13.77
N SER A 283 33.81 0.47 13.23
CA SER A 283 34.93 1.15 12.56
C SER A 283 35.00 0.91 11.05
N THR A 284 34.00 0.24 10.45
CA THR A 284 33.92 -0.01 9.00
C THR A 284 33.25 1.15 8.26
N ASP A 285 33.97 1.78 7.32
CA ASP A 285 33.43 2.86 6.46
C ASP A 285 32.55 2.28 5.35
N ASN A 286 31.24 2.27 5.58
CA ASN A 286 30.23 1.66 4.71
C ASN A 286 28.96 2.54 4.57
N PHE A 287 29.01 3.81 4.96
CA PHE A 287 27.85 4.71 5.00
C PHE A 287 26.67 4.22 5.87
N GLY A 288 26.93 3.40 6.89
CA GLY A 288 25.90 2.91 7.80
C GLY A 288 25.11 1.71 7.29
N GLN A 289 25.50 1.08 6.17
CA GLN A 289 24.77 -0.04 5.57
C GLN A 289 24.85 -1.28 6.44
N ILE A 290 23.70 -1.86 6.79
CA ILE A 290 23.60 -3.04 7.68
C ILE A 290 24.25 -4.27 7.02
N GLU A 291 24.13 -4.41 5.70
CA GLU A 291 24.62 -5.52 4.89
C GLU A 291 26.15 -5.68 4.98
N ALA A 292 26.86 -4.59 5.28
CA ALA A 292 28.30 -4.61 5.46
C ALA A 292 28.74 -5.14 6.85
N CYS A 293 27.79 -5.40 7.76
CA CYS A 293 28.03 -6.00 9.06
C CYS A 293 27.31 -7.37 9.16
N PRO A 294 28.01 -8.50 8.92
CA PRO A 294 27.37 -9.82 8.84
C PRO A 294 26.56 -10.22 10.08
N VAL A 295 27.00 -9.80 11.28
CA VAL A 295 26.26 -10.08 12.53
C VAL A 295 24.93 -9.33 12.63
N LEU A 296 24.86 -8.10 12.11
CA LEU A 296 23.63 -7.31 12.07
C LEU A 296 22.75 -7.73 10.90
N TYR A 297 23.34 -7.98 9.73
CA TYR A 297 22.63 -8.44 8.53
C TYR A 297 21.88 -9.76 8.78
N ALA A 298 22.48 -10.69 9.53
CA ALA A 298 21.84 -11.94 9.92
C ALA A 298 20.57 -11.76 10.80
N GLN A 299 20.39 -10.58 11.38
CA GLN A 299 19.27 -10.24 12.26
C GLN A 299 18.33 -9.18 11.67
N GLN A 300 18.67 -8.67 10.48
CA GLN A 300 17.92 -7.63 9.81
C GLN A 300 16.61 -8.19 9.27
N SER A 301 15.52 -7.46 9.47
CA SER A 301 14.25 -7.70 8.82
C SER A 301 13.70 -6.38 8.31
N ASP A 302 13.41 -6.30 7.02
CA ASP A 302 12.68 -5.19 6.40
C ASP A 302 11.18 -5.18 6.80
N GLY A 303 10.69 -6.30 7.33
CA GLY A 303 9.35 -6.48 7.86
C GLY A 303 9.15 -5.97 9.29
N TYR A 304 10.13 -5.32 9.90
CA TYR A 304 10.05 -4.85 11.29
C TYR A 304 8.74 -4.10 11.67
N PRO A 305 8.10 -3.27 10.81
CA PRO A 305 6.84 -2.62 11.18
C PRO A 305 5.65 -3.59 11.24
N TYR A 306 5.71 -4.67 10.46
CA TYR A 306 4.68 -5.72 10.41
C TYR A 306 4.94 -6.82 11.45
N ASN A 307 6.22 -7.10 11.71
CA ASN A 307 6.67 -8.06 12.72
C ASN A 307 6.56 -7.50 14.14
N CYS A 308 6.51 -6.18 14.28
CA CYS A 308 6.28 -5.49 15.55
C CYS A 308 5.46 -4.21 15.35
N PRO A 309 4.15 -4.33 15.10
CA PRO A 309 3.30 -3.17 14.92
C PRO A 309 3.15 -2.41 16.24
N GLN A 310 2.76 -1.14 16.12
CA GLN A 310 2.44 -0.29 17.26
C GLN A 310 1.48 -0.99 18.23
N ARG A 311 1.85 -1.01 19.51
CA ARG A 311 1.05 -1.62 20.57
C ARG A 311 -0.03 -0.64 21.06
N PRO A 312 -1.16 -1.15 21.59
CA PRO A 312 -2.19 -0.31 22.18
C PRO A 312 -1.60 0.61 23.28
N PRO A 313 -2.07 1.86 23.39
CA PRO A 313 -1.62 2.76 24.45
C PRO A 313 -1.83 2.17 25.85
N GLN A 314 -0.82 2.27 26.69
CA GLN A 314 -0.91 1.84 28.10
C GLN A 314 -1.64 2.85 28.98
N ILE A 315 -1.61 4.12 28.58
CA ILE A 315 -2.24 5.21 29.30
C ILE A 315 -3.60 5.45 28.66
N GLY A 316 -4.66 5.40 29.47
CA GLY A 316 -6.04 5.69 29.06
C GLY A 316 -6.30 7.18 28.80
N GLU A 317 -5.32 7.89 28.27
CA GLU A 317 -5.38 9.29 27.89
C GLU A 317 -5.39 9.39 26.37
N GLN A 318 -6.25 10.25 25.83
CA GLN A 318 -6.27 10.48 24.40
C GLN A 318 -5.03 11.28 23.98
N THR A 319 -4.19 10.67 23.15
CA THR A 319 -2.95 11.29 22.64
C THR A 319 -3.00 11.57 21.14
N THR A 320 -4.02 11.06 20.46
CA THR A 320 -4.22 11.13 19.01
C THR A 320 -5.61 11.65 18.65
N GLY A 321 -5.81 12.03 17.39
CA GLY A 321 -7.02 12.72 16.94
C GLY A 321 -7.06 14.17 17.40
N LEU A 322 -8.24 14.79 17.32
CA LEU A 322 -8.43 16.18 17.74
C LEU A 322 -8.49 16.28 19.27
N LEU A 323 -7.59 17.05 19.86
CA LEU A 323 -7.46 17.26 21.31
C LEU A 323 -7.78 18.72 21.66
N SER A 324 -8.38 18.94 22.83
CA SER A 324 -8.63 20.30 23.34
C SER A 324 -7.43 20.90 24.09
N LYS A 325 -6.44 20.09 24.45
CA LYS A 325 -5.23 20.44 25.19
C LYS A 325 -4.15 19.39 24.95
N LEU A 326 -2.88 19.74 25.22
CA LEU A 326 -1.79 18.76 25.22
C LEU A 326 -2.00 17.70 26.33
N PRO A 327 -1.67 16.41 26.07
CA PRO A 327 -1.68 15.39 27.11
C PRO A 327 -0.82 15.78 28.31
N GLY A 328 -1.28 15.47 29.53
CA GLY A 328 -0.58 15.86 30.76
C GLY A 328 -0.85 17.30 31.24
N CYS A 329 -1.88 17.96 30.70
CA CYS A 329 -2.25 19.35 31.03
C CYS A 329 -1.13 20.36 30.76
N ILE A 330 -0.27 20.06 29.79
CA ILE A 330 0.91 20.87 29.52
C ILE A 330 0.50 22.21 28.89
N GLU A 331 1.06 23.29 29.42
CA GLU A 331 0.87 24.63 28.88
C GLU A 331 2.01 24.98 27.92
N ILE A 332 1.66 25.62 26.81
CA ILE A 332 2.69 26.14 25.88
C ILE A 332 3.43 27.28 26.58
N THR A 333 4.75 27.15 26.67
CA THR A 333 5.61 28.18 27.23
C THR A 333 6.50 28.77 26.13
N GLU A 334 6.35 30.06 25.88
CA GLU A 334 7.17 30.80 24.92
C GLU A 334 8.60 31.01 25.45
N GLY A 335 9.56 31.11 24.52
CA GLY A 335 10.92 31.51 24.84
C GLY A 335 11.09 33.02 25.05
N PRO A 336 12.30 33.47 25.46
CA PRO A 336 13.52 32.67 25.59
C PRO A 336 13.72 32.05 27.00
N GLY A 337 12.91 32.39 27.99
CA GLY A 337 13.06 31.85 29.35
C GLY A 337 12.79 30.34 29.41
N ALA A 338 13.50 29.64 30.29
CA ALA A 338 13.23 28.22 30.54
C ALA A 338 11.78 28.03 31.04
N ALA A 339 11.15 26.95 30.60
CA ALA A 339 9.78 26.63 30.99
C ALA A 339 9.67 26.39 32.50
N PRO A 340 8.75 27.07 33.21
CA PRO A 340 8.52 26.82 34.63
C PRO A 340 8.08 25.37 34.87
N ALA A 341 8.50 24.77 35.98
CA ALA A 341 8.04 23.43 36.36
C ALA A 341 6.51 23.32 36.46
N ALA A 342 5.82 24.43 36.78
CA ALA A 342 4.36 24.48 36.86
C ALA A 342 3.66 24.30 35.50
N SER A 343 4.25 24.74 34.37
CA SER A 343 3.65 24.57 33.04
C SER A 343 3.82 23.15 32.48
N MET A 344 4.68 22.34 33.12
CA MET A 344 4.96 20.96 32.76
C MET A 344 4.29 19.93 33.69
N ASN A 345 3.26 20.32 34.44
CA ASN A 345 2.55 19.43 35.37
C ASN A 345 1.05 19.72 35.39
N CYS A 346 0.23 18.67 35.48
CA CYS A 346 -1.20 18.85 35.78
C CYS A 346 -1.41 19.42 37.20
N PRO A 347 -2.45 20.25 37.41
CA PRO A 347 -2.94 20.58 38.74
C PRO A 347 -3.26 19.32 39.54
N ALA A 348 -2.94 19.30 40.83
CA ALA A 348 -3.06 18.11 41.71
C ALA A 348 -4.47 17.49 41.76
N ASN A 349 -5.52 18.26 41.45
CA ASN A 349 -6.91 17.79 41.43
C ASN A 349 -7.40 17.34 40.04
N SER A 350 -6.52 17.32 39.04
CA SER A 350 -6.88 16.87 37.70
C SER A 350 -7.14 15.36 37.70
N PRO A 351 -8.18 14.86 37.01
CA PRO A 351 -8.38 13.44 36.83
C PRO A 351 -7.13 12.79 36.23
N THR A 352 -6.59 11.78 36.91
CA THR A 352 -5.45 11.01 36.41
C THR A 352 -5.96 9.93 35.44
N PRO A 353 -5.39 9.82 34.24
CA PRO A 353 -5.69 8.71 33.34
C PRO A 353 -5.40 7.36 33.99
N SER A 354 -6.17 6.35 33.61
CA SER A 354 -5.90 4.97 34.02
C SER A 354 -4.59 4.48 33.41
N VAL A 355 -3.81 3.78 34.19
CA VAL A 355 -2.62 3.05 33.71
C VAL A 355 -3.00 1.59 33.55
N THR A 356 -2.92 1.09 32.32
CA THR A 356 -2.91 -0.34 32.05
C THR A 356 -1.46 -0.80 32.14
N ARG A 357 -1.13 -1.67 33.10
CA ARG A 357 0.21 -2.22 33.21
C ARG A 357 0.55 -3.00 31.93
N THR A 358 1.72 -2.73 31.37
CA THR A 358 2.31 -3.59 30.33
C THR A 358 2.42 -5.01 30.88
N VAL A 359 1.76 -5.94 30.22
CA VAL A 359 2.06 -7.35 30.44
C VAL A 359 3.32 -7.61 29.64
N ASP A 360 4.43 -7.89 30.33
CA ASP A 360 5.67 -8.30 29.67
C ASP A 360 5.35 -9.49 28.76
N THR A 361 5.49 -9.27 27.47
CA THR A 361 5.36 -10.31 26.45
C THR A 361 6.72 -10.94 26.26
N VAL A 362 6.77 -12.26 26.05
CA VAL A 362 8.02 -12.96 25.72
C VAL A 362 8.12 -13.19 24.22
N ALA A 363 9.35 -13.21 23.71
CA ALA A 363 9.65 -13.70 22.35
C ALA A 363 8.90 -15.02 22.10
N ARG A 364 8.07 -15.02 21.06
CA ARG A 364 7.35 -16.22 20.63
C ARG A 364 8.21 -16.96 19.64
N ALA A 365 8.15 -18.29 19.67
CA ALA A 365 8.80 -19.10 18.66
C ALA A 365 8.19 -18.76 17.28
N THR A 366 9.05 -18.41 16.33
CA THR A 366 8.67 -18.30 14.92
C THR A 366 8.77 -19.68 14.28
N GLN A 367 7.68 -20.12 13.69
CA GLN A 367 7.60 -21.38 12.98
C GLN A 367 7.99 -21.15 11.52
N PHE A 368 9.21 -21.56 11.19
CA PHE A 368 9.66 -21.68 9.81
C PHE A 368 9.17 -23.01 9.24
N VAL A 369 8.44 -22.94 8.12
CA VAL A 369 7.87 -24.13 7.49
C VAL A 369 8.82 -24.61 6.40
N ALA A 370 9.37 -25.82 6.57
CA ALA A 370 10.26 -26.40 5.59
C ALA A 370 9.51 -26.75 4.29
N VAL A 371 10.16 -26.53 3.14
CA VAL A 371 9.61 -26.93 1.84
C VAL A 371 9.32 -28.44 1.82
N GLY A 372 8.14 -28.80 1.33
CA GLY A 372 7.63 -30.17 1.28
C GLY A 372 6.99 -30.68 2.58
N SER A 373 7.05 -29.91 3.67
CA SER A 373 6.41 -30.28 4.93
C SER A 373 4.90 -30.04 4.91
N ARG A 374 4.17 -30.80 5.74
CA ARG A 374 2.72 -30.61 5.93
C ARG A 374 2.48 -29.47 6.91
N TYR A 375 1.62 -28.52 6.56
CA TYR A 375 1.37 -27.36 7.40
C TYR A 375 0.01 -26.71 7.14
N GLY A 376 -0.71 -26.36 8.21
CA GLY A 376 -1.99 -25.67 8.17
C GLY A 376 -3.21 -26.55 8.41
N ILE A 377 -4.30 -26.31 7.67
CA ILE A 377 -5.66 -26.80 8.00
C ILE A 377 -5.87 -28.31 7.84
N SER A 378 -4.95 -29.02 7.18
CA SER A 378 -5.02 -30.47 7.02
C SER A 378 -3.65 -31.06 6.68
N ASN A 379 -3.54 -32.39 6.81
CA ASN A 379 -2.37 -33.11 6.33
C ASN A 379 -2.15 -32.97 4.82
N SER A 380 -3.18 -32.61 4.05
CA SER A 380 -3.05 -32.45 2.60
C SER A 380 -2.39 -31.13 2.19
N GLN A 381 -2.20 -30.18 3.11
CA GLN A 381 -1.54 -28.90 2.80
C GLN A 381 -0.02 -29.06 2.85
N ILE A 382 0.65 -28.83 1.72
CA ILE A 382 2.11 -28.95 1.59
C ILE A 382 2.71 -27.57 1.33
N ALA A 383 3.71 -27.18 2.11
CA ALA A 383 4.46 -25.96 1.86
C ALA A 383 5.34 -26.10 0.62
N LEU A 384 5.18 -25.19 -0.35
CA LEU A 384 6.01 -25.14 -1.55
C LEU A 384 7.24 -24.25 -1.38
N GLY A 385 7.18 -23.28 -0.48
CA GLY A 385 8.29 -22.39 -0.15
C GLY A 385 8.01 -20.93 -0.46
N CYS A 386 9.08 -20.14 -0.42
CA CYS A 386 9.07 -18.71 -0.66
C CYS A 386 9.43 -18.42 -2.12
N TYR A 387 8.54 -17.71 -2.80
CA TYR A 387 8.68 -17.33 -4.21
C TYR A 387 8.79 -15.81 -4.31
N ASN A 388 9.57 -15.30 -5.27
CA ASN A 388 9.44 -13.89 -5.63
C ASN A 388 8.01 -13.60 -6.07
N ASP A 389 7.48 -12.45 -5.70
CA ASP A 389 6.16 -11.97 -6.09
C ASP A 389 6.27 -10.49 -6.45
N SER A 390 6.45 -10.28 -7.75
CA SER A 390 6.64 -8.95 -8.32
C SER A 390 5.35 -8.54 -8.99
N ALA A 391 4.72 -7.47 -8.49
CA ALA A 391 3.66 -6.78 -9.22
C ALA A 391 4.19 -6.11 -10.51
N VAL A 392 5.50 -6.12 -10.74
CA VAL A 392 6.19 -5.47 -11.86
C VAL A 392 6.16 -6.32 -13.14
N ASP A 393 5.96 -7.64 -13.03
CA ASP A 393 5.98 -8.59 -14.16
C ASP A 393 4.62 -8.76 -14.88
N ALA A 394 3.74 -7.76 -14.80
CA ALA A 394 2.36 -7.75 -15.32
C ALA A 394 1.40 -8.80 -14.71
N VAL A 395 1.87 -9.95 -14.22
CA VAL A 395 1.09 -11.01 -13.57
C VAL A 395 1.83 -11.48 -12.31
N ARG A 396 1.15 -11.45 -11.16
CA ARG A 396 1.69 -11.91 -9.87
C ARG A 396 1.97 -13.42 -9.86
N THR A 397 2.69 -13.88 -8.84
CA THR A 397 3.01 -15.31 -8.69
C THR A 397 1.75 -16.16 -8.48
N LEU A 398 0.82 -15.69 -7.66
CA LEU A 398 -0.57 -16.17 -7.57
C LEU A 398 -1.48 -14.98 -7.86
N ASN A 399 -2.37 -15.08 -8.85
CA ASN A 399 -3.09 -13.91 -9.38
C ASN A 399 -4.58 -14.15 -9.70
N ALA A 400 -5.19 -15.20 -9.17
CA ALA A 400 -6.60 -15.47 -9.43
C ALA A 400 -7.53 -14.67 -8.52
N VAL A 401 -7.40 -14.82 -7.20
CA VAL A 401 -8.23 -14.11 -6.20
C VAL A 401 -7.37 -13.76 -4.99
N SER A 402 -7.64 -12.61 -4.36
CA SER A 402 -6.92 -12.20 -3.15
C SER A 402 -7.80 -11.54 -2.10
N ILE A 403 -7.29 -11.45 -0.88
CA ILE A 403 -7.88 -10.69 0.24
C ILE A 403 -6.76 -10.18 1.15
N SER A 404 -6.94 -9.02 1.77
CA SER A 404 -5.97 -8.44 2.71
C SER A 404 -6.65 -8.05 4.03
N ASN A 405 -6.13 -8.56 5.15
CA ASN A 405 -6.57 -8.20 6.50
C ASN A 405 -5.53 -8.62 7.55
N TYR A 406 -4.78 -7.65 8.08
CA TYR A 406 -3.71 -7.89 9.05
C TYR A 406 -4.21 -8.63 10.32
N SER A 407 -5.34 -8.25 10.89
CA SER A 407 -5.80 -8.78 12.20
C SER A 407 -6.29 -10.23 12.18
N ILE A 408 -6.47 -10.83 11.00
CA ILE A 408 -6.97 -12.21 10.88
C ILE A 408 -6.05 -13.11 10.06
N MET A 409 -5.06 -12.53 9.35
CA MET A 409 -4.23 -13.30 8.44
C MET A 409 -3.37 -14.32 9.19
N THR A 410 -3.52 -15.57 8.79
CA THR A 410 -2.76 -16.76 9.22
C THR A 410 -2.63 -17.64 7.98
N VAL A 411 -1.71 -18.60 8.00
CA VAL A 411 -1.60 -19.56 6.90
C VAL A 411 -2.91 -20.34 6.75
N GLU A 412 -3.53 -20.76 7.85
CA GLU A 412 -4.78 -21.50 7.86
C GLU A 412 -5.96 -20.68 7.33
N TYR A 413 -6.03 -19.39 7.67
CA TYR A 413 -7.04 -18.50 7.13
C TYR A 413 -6.95 -18.43 5.62
N CYS A 414 -5.73 -18.26 5.08
CA CYS A 414 -5.53 -18.18 3.64
C CYS A 414 -5.86 -19.50 2.93
N GLN A 415 -5.41 -20.63 3.49
CA GLN A 415 -5.74 -21.95 2.96
C GLN A 415 -7.25 -22.21 2.93
N ASN A 416 -7.98 -21.87 3.99
CA ASN A 416 -9.45 -21.99 4.02
C ASN A 416 -10.11 -21.07 3.00
N TYR A 417 -9.64 -19.83 2.90
CA TYR A 417 -10.16 -18.83 1.96
C TYR A 417 -10.03 -19.33 0.50
N CYS A 418 -8.86 -19.84 0.12
CA CYS A 418 -8.62 -20.37 -1.22
C CYS A 418 -9.39 -21.67 -1.48
N ASN A 419 -9.35 -22.64 -0.56
CA ASN A 419 -10.05 -23.91 -0.70
C ASN A 419 -11.57 -23.73 -0.87
N SER A 420 -12.19 -22.85 -0.07
CA SER A 420 -13.63 -22.57 -0.15
C SER A 420 -14.08 -21.95 -1.48
N ARG A 421 -13.13 -21.42 -2.26
CA ARG A 421 -13.33 -20.81 -3.57
C ARG A 421 -12.76 -21.65 -4.71
N GLY A 422 -12.43 -22.92 -4.44
CA GLY A 422 -11.98 -23.87 -5.44
C GLY A 422 -10.56 -23.63 -5.98
N TYR A 423 -9.72 -22.91 -5.23
CA TYR A 423 -8.30 -22.72 -5.54
C TYR A 423 -7.42 -23.65 -4.71
N ARG A 424 -6.53 -24.39 -5.39
CA ARG A 424 -5.64 -25.37 -4.76
C ARG A 424 -4.43 -24.74 -4.08
N LEU A 425 -3.96 -23.62 -4.62
CA LEU A 425 -2.81 -22.89 -4.11
C LEU A 425 -3.30 -21.72 -3.26
N SER A 426 -2.67 -21.58 -2.10
CA SER A 426 -2.81 -20.43 -1.23
C SER A 426 -1.42 -19.87 -0.95
N GLY A 427 -1.25 -18.57 -1.10
CA GLY A 427 0.00 -17.89 -0.80
C GLY A 427 -0.24 -16.70 0.12
N VAL A 428 0.61 -16.55 1.12
CA VAL A 428 0.55 -15.45 2.09
C VAL A 428 1.71 -14.48 1.85
N GLU A 429 1.40 -13.19 1.89
CA GLU A 429 2.34 -12.12 1.59
C GLU A 429 2.14 -10.88 2.48
N TYR A 430 3.17 -10.05 2.64
CA TYR A 430 3.16 -8.80 3.42
C TYR A 430 2.62 -8.94 4.87
N GLY A 431 2.62 -10.15 5.46
CA GLY A 431 2.04 -10.41 6.77
C GLY A 431 0.50 -10.32 6.84
N GLN A 432 -0.17 -9.91 5.77
CA GLN A 432 -1.59 -9.54 5.81
C GLN A 432 -2.39 -9.93 4.58
N GLU A 433 -1.73 -10.34 3.50
CA GLU A 433 -2.36 -10.67 2.23
C GLU A 433 -2.44 -12.19 2.04
N CYS A 434 -3.52 -12.60 1.41
CA CYS A 434 -3.73 -13.96 0.93
C CYS A 434 -4.04 -13.90 -0.56
N HIS A 435 -3.32 -14.69 -1.34
CA HIS A 435 -3.48 -14.83 -2.78
C HIS A 435 -3.75 -16.30 -3.11
N CYS A 436 -4.69 -16.52 -4.01
CA CYS A 436 -5.16 -17.84 -4.40
C CYS A 436 -4.92 -18.04 -5.89
N ASP A 437 -4.59 -19.27 -6.27
CA ASP A 437 -4.53 -19.67 -7.67
C ASP A 437 -4.68 -21.19 -7.81
N ASN A 438 -4.80 -21.66 -9.05
CA ASN A 438 -4.64 -23.06 -9.42
C ASN A 438 -3.32 -23.32 -10.17
N ALA A 439 -2.58 -22.26 -10.52
CA ALA A 439 -1.26 -22.35 -11.12
C ALA A 439 -0.29 -21.30 -10.54
N ILE A 440 0.99 -21.64 -10.47
CA ILE A 440 2.07 -20.69 -10.15
C ILE A 440 2.54 -20.05 -11.46
N ASN A 441 2.81 -18.75 -11.46
CA ASN A 441 3.40 -18.06 -12.60
C ASN A 441 4.75 -18.72 -13.02
N PRO A 442 5.00 -19.02 -14.30
CA PRO A 442 6.26 -19.59 -14.78
C PRO A 442 7.51 -18.78 -14.57
N THR A 443 7.38 -17.47 -14.36
CA THR A 443 8.53 -16.62 -14.03
C THR A 443 8.85 -16.63 -12.53
N ALA A 444 8.02 -17.27 -11.70
CA ALA A 444 8.25 -17.33 -10.26
C ALA A 444 9.44 -18.25 -9.93
N VAL A 445 10.34 -17.74 -9.10
CA VAL A 445 11.56 -18.38 -8.64
C VAL A 445 11.40 -18.73 -7.18
N ASN A 446 11.49 -20.03 -6.87
CA ASN A 446 11.51 -20.56 -5.50
C ASN A 446 12.92 -20.49 -4.92
N GLY A 447 13.03 -20.29 -3.60
CA GLY A 447 14.27 -20.53 -2.84
C GLY A 447 14.92 -19.27 -2.28
N SER A 448 14.14 -18.25 -1.92
CA SER A 448 14.64 -17.10 -1.16
C SER A 448 14.32 -17.23 0.33
N ASP A 449 15.20 -16.70 1.18
CA ASP A 449 14.95 -16.55 2.63
C ASP A 449 14.24 -15.21 2.95
N ALA A 450 13.74 -14.53 1.92
CA ALA A 450 13.14 -13.18 2.03
C ALA A 450 11.74 -13.22 2.65
N CYS A 451 11.09 -14.38 2.70
CA CYS A 451 9.86 -14.56 3.46
C CYS A 451 10.21 -14.61 4.95
N SER A 452 10.21 -13.44 5.59
CA SER A 452 10.58 -13.25 7.00
C SER A 452 9.53 -12.49 7.81
N TRP A 453 8.38 -12.19 7.19
CA TRP A 453 7.34 -11.36 7.81
C TRP A 453 6.32 -12.25 8.50
N ASN A 454 5.96 -11.91 9.73
CA ASN A 454 4.99 -12.62 10.53
C ASN A 454 3.57 -12.34 10.06
N CYS A 455 2.72 -13.34 10.20
CA CYS A 455 1.28 -13.20 10.00
C CYS A 455 0.68 -12.27 11.07
N GLY A 456 -0.03 -11.22 10.65
CA GLY A 456 -0.62 -10.25 11.58
C GLY A 456 -1.68 -10.87 12.51
N GLY A 457 -2.33 -11.95 12.09
CA GLY A 457 -3.31 -12.67 12.90
C GLY A 457 -2.69 -13.33 14.12
N THR A 458 -1.50 -13.95 14.01
CA THR A 458 -0.79 -14.54 15.15
C THR A 458 -0.14 -13.48 16.04
N MET A 459 0.28 -12.34 15.47
CA MET A 459 0.69 -11.17 16.23
C MET A 459 -0.43 -10.59 17.11
N THR A 460 -1.66 -10.52 16.59
CA THR A 460 -2.78 -9.86 17.29
C THR A 460 -3.60 -10.78 18.20
N LYS A 461 -3.77 -12.06 17.83
CA LYS A 461 -4.66 -12.99 18.55
C LYS A 461 -3.96 -13.94 19.52
N GLY A 462 -2.62 -13.95 19.56
CA GLY A 462 -1.86 -14.93 20.33
C GLY A 462 -1.47 -16.16 19.51
N GLY A 463 -0.56 -16.99 20.03
CA GLY A 463 -0.08 -18.22 19.38
C GLY A 463 1.34 -18.14 18.83
N THR A 464 1.84 -19.27 18.32
CA THR A 464 3.14 -19.38 17.63
C THR A 464 3.18 -18.44 16.43
N GLN A 465 4.30 -17.76 16.20
CA GLN A 465 4.42 -16.85 15.07
C GLN A 465 4.57 -17.65 13.77
N GLU A 466 3.84 -17.26 12.74
CA GLU A 466 3.83 -17.92 11.43
C GLU A 466 4.38 -16.95 10.40
N VAL A 467 5.07 -17.45 9.38
CA VAL A 467 5.65 -16.60 8.34
C VAL A 467 4.68 -16.41 7.18
N CYS A 468 4.20 -15.18 6.99
CA CYS A 468 3.30 -14.74 5.93
C CYS A 468 4.01 -13.90 4.85
N GLY A 469 5.04 -14.49 4.23
CA GLY A 469 5.76 -13.90 3.10
C GLY A 469 6.78 -12.83 3.49
N GLY A 470 7.04 -11.90 2.59
CA GLY A 470 8.04 -10.82 2.72
C GLY A 470 7.81 -9.71 1.69
N LEU A 471 8.74 -8.76 1.61
CA LEU A 471 8.65 -7.63 0.68
C LEU A 471 8.78 -8.09 -0.78
N GLY A 472 7.65 -8.28 -1.46
CA GLY A 472 7.63 -8.82 -2.83
C GLY A 472 8.01 -10.30 -2.89
N TYR A 473 7.69 -11.05 -1.84
CA TYR A 473 7.91 -12.48 -1.74
C TYR A 473 6.73 -13.16 -1.07
N ILE A 474 6.22 -14.23 -1.68
CA ILE A 474 5.03 -14.95 -1.26
C ILE A 474 5.36 -16.37 -0.79
N ASN A 475 4.87 -16.75 0.38
CA ASN A 475 4.97 -18.13 0.89
C ASN A 475 3.77 -18.94 0.39
N ILE A 476 4.02 -19.97 -0.44
CA ILE A 476 2.97 -20.74 -1.12
C ILE A 476 2.76 -22.11 -0.47
N PHE A 477 1.50 -22.51 -0.39
CA PHE A 477 1.03 -23.81 0.06
C PHE A 477 0.13 -24.44 -1.00
N ASN A 478 0.18 -25.77 -1.10
CA ASN A 478 -0.57 -26.55 -2.07
C ASN A 478 -1.45 -27.58 -1.36
N ASN A 479 -2.74 -27.52 -1.62
CA ASN A 479 -3.67 -28.55 -1.19
C ASN A 479 -3.52 -29.80 -2.08
N THR A 480 -2.99 -30.90 -1.54
CA THR A 480 -2.76 -32.17 -2.25
C THR A 480 -3.87 -33.21 -2.04
N ASP A 481 -5.01 -32.80 -1.48
CA ASP A 481 -6.14 -33.70 -1.24
C ASP A 481 -6.66 -34.24 -2.58
N PRO A 482 -6.67 -35.57 -2.79
CA PRO A 482 -7.15 -36.19 -4.04
C PRO A 482 -8.66 -36.03 -4.25
N SER A 483 -9.41 -35.67 -3.21
CA SER A 483 -10.84 -35.37 -3.31
C SER A 483 -11.12 -33.89 -3.61
N PHE A 484 -10.10 -33.02 -3.53
CA PHE A 484 -10.27 -31.61 -3.85
C PHE A 484 -10.33 -31.42 -5.38
N VAL A 485 -11.48 -30.96 -5.86
CA VAL A 485 -11.70 -30.62 -7.26
C VAL A 485 -11.61 -29.11 -7.43
N ALA A 486 -10.51 -28.65 -8.04
CA ALA A 486 -10.27 -27.24 -8.30
C ALA A 486 -11.25 -26.71 -9.36
N ASN A 487 -12.08 -25.72 -9.01
CA ASN A 487 -13.08 -25.05 -9.88
C ASN A 487 -13.81 -25.95 -10.90
N GLY A 488 -14.15 -27.18 -10.50
CA GLY A 488 -14.87 -28.14 -11.35
C GLY A 488 -14.07 -28.74 -12.51
N SER A 489 -12.73 -28.63 -12.49
CA SER A 489 -11.85 -29.27 -13.47
C SER A 489 -11.18 -30.52 -12.88
N ASP A 490 -11.56 -31.69 -13.39
CA ASP A 490 -10.99 -32.98 -13.01
C ASP A 490 -9.52 -33.13 -13.44
N THR A 491 -9.06 -32.33 -14.42
CA THR A 491 -7.69 -32.43 -14.96
C THR A 491 -6.60 -32.05 -13.95
N ASN A 492 -6.97 -31.30 -12.90
CA ASN A 492 -6.08 -30.86 -11.84
C ASN A 492 -6.38 -31.49 -10.47
N SER A 493 -7.21 -32.54 -10.42
CA SER A 493 -7.72 -33.12 -9.16
C SER A 493 -6.76 -34.06 -8.41
N ALA A 494 -5.57 -34.33 -8.96
CA ALA A 494 -4.63 -35.31 -8.39
C ALA A 494 -3.17 -34.83 -8.31
N GLY A 495 -2.90 -33.77 -7.53
CA GLY A 495 -1.58 -33.57 -6.92
C GLY A 495 -0.36 -33.36 -7.84
N ASN A 496 -0.54 -33.23 -9.15
CA ASN A 496 0.53 -32.75 -10.00
C ASN A 496 0.60 -31.23 -9.83
N VAL A 497 1.66 -30.78 -9.16
CA VAL A 497 2.29 -29.49 -9.49
C VAL A 497 2.73 -29.63 -10.95
N SER A 498 1.80 -29.57 -11.90
CA SER A 498 2.18 -29.52 -13.31
C SER A 498 2.98 -28.22 -13.47
N PRO A 499 4.07 -28.23 -14.26
CA PRO A 499 4.97 -27.10 -14.40
C PRO A 499 4.19 -25.83 -14.65
N PRO A 500 4.74 -24.67 -14.26
CA PRO A 500 4.00 -23.43 -14.37
C PRO A 500 3.47 -23.27 -15.80
N VAL A 501 2.15 -23.17 -15.91
CA VAL A 501 1.51 -23.19 -17.22
C VAL A 501 1.78 -21.82 -17.84
N ALA A 502 2.57 -21.83 -18.92
CA ALA A 502 2.77 -20.64 -19.73
C ALA A 502 1.40 -20.08 -20.10
N LEU A 503 1.23 -18.76 -19.92
CA LEU A 503 0.02 -18.10 -20.36
C LEU A 503 -0.16 -18.38 -21.85
N SER A 504 -1.32 -18.93 -22.20
CA SER A 504 -1.71 -19.15 -23.57
C SER A 504 -1.74 -17.78 -24.28
N PRO A 505 -1.09 -17.64 -25.44
CA PRO A 505 -1.18 -16.41 -26.24
C PRO A 505 -2.65 -16.08 -26.50
N PHE A 506 -2.98 -14.79 -26.51
CA PHE A 506 -4.34 -14.40 -26.86
C PHE A 506 -4.71 -14.89 -28.26
N PRO A 507 -5.92 -15.44 -28.46
CA PRO A 507 -6.38 -15.90 -29.76
C PRO A 507 -6.54 -14.72 -30.73
N SER A 508 -6.58 -15.02 -32.03
CA SER A 508 -6.61 -14.01 -33.10
C SER A 508 -7.84 -13.09 -33.10
N ASN A 509 -8.91 -13.48 -32.41
CA ASN A 509 -10.12 -12.68 -32.21
C ASN A 509 -10.08 -11.81 -30.95
N TYR A 510 -9.00 -11.82 -30.17
CA TYR A 510 -8.81 -10.87 -29.09
C TYR A 510 -8.69 -9.45 -29.63
N VAL A 511 -9.48 -8.53 -29.07
CA VAL A 511 -9.57 -7.13 -29.50
C VAL A 511 -8.64 -6.25 -28.69
N GLY A 512 -8.54 -6.53 -27.38
CA GLY A 512 -7.74 -5.74 -26.45
C GLY A 512 -8.33 -5.72 -25.05
N CYS A 513 -7.59 -5.11 -24.12
CA CYS A 513 -8.07 -4.84 -22.78
C CYS A 513 -8.88 -3.53 -22.81
N ALA A 514 -10.09 -3.50 -22.27
CA ALA A 514 -10.90 -2.29 -22.14
C ALA A 514 -10.99 -1.85 -20.68
N THR A 515 -10.99 -0.55 -20.43
CA THR A 515 -11.43 0.00 -19.13
C THR A 515 -12.90 -0.34 -18.92
N ASP A 516 -13.29 -0.67 -17.68
CA ASP A 516 -14.70 -0.85 -17.31
C ASP A 516 -15.09 0.05 -16.15
N GLN A 517 -16.37 0.40 -16.06
CA GLN A 517 -16.93 1.32 -15.06
C GLN A 517 -16.31 2.74 -15.03
N GLN A 518 -15.57 3.16 -16.05
CA GLN A 518 -15.03 4.52 -16.09
C GLN A 518 -16.18 5.54 -16.22
N GLY A 519 -16.26 6.48 -15.28
CA GLY A 519 -17.37 7.44 -15.23
C GLY A 519 -18.74 6.83 -14.88
N GLY A 520 -18.77 5.61 -14.33
CA GLY A 520 -19.99 4.92 -13.89
C GLY A 520 -20.72 4.09 -14.95
N GLY A 521 -20.17 3.96 -16.17
CA GLY A 521 -20.77 3.18 -17.26
C GLY A 521 -19.98 1.90 -17.59
N ARG A 522 -20.68 0.81 -17.93
CA ARG A 522 -20.06 -0.46 -18.37
C ARG A 522 -19.56 -0.39 -19.82
N ALA A 523 -18.44 -1.03 -20.14
CA ALA A 523 -17.89 -1.05 -21.49
C ALA A 523 -18.73 -1.91 -22.45
N LEU A 524 -19.21 -3.08 -21.99
CA LEU A 524 -20.20 -3.88 -22.70
C LEU A 524 -21.53 -3.84 -21.92
N THR A 525 -22.60 -3.42 -22.60
CA THR A 525 -23.90 -3.12 -21.97
C THR A 525 -24.97 -4.20 -22.18
N GLY A 526 -24.60 -5.34 -22.77
CA GLY A 526 -25.48 -6.49 -22.90
C GLY A 526 -25.55 -7.34 -21.63
N PRO A 527 -26.09 -8.57 -21.75
CA PRO A 527 -26.17 -9.52 -20.65
C PRO A 527 -24.80 -9.88 -20.06
N ASN A 528 -24.78 -10.22 -18.78
CA ASN A 528 -23.59 -10.66 -18.05
C ASN A 528 -23.92 -11.83 -17.11
N VAL A 529 -22.89 -12.62 -16.75
CA VAL A 529 -22.95 -13.72 -15.79
C VAL A 529 -21.65 -13.80 -14.98
N ASP A 530 -21.71 -14.39 -13.80
CA ASP A 530 -20.58 -14.64 -12.91
C ASP A 530 -20.54 -16.13 -12.57
N TRP A 531 -19.49 -16.83 -13.03
CA TRP A 531 -19.31 -18.27 -12.84
C TRP A 531 -17.89 -18.60 -12.39
N ILE A 532 -17.79 -19.56 -11.46
CA ILE A 532 -16.52 -19.99 -10.86
C ILE A 532 -15.64 -20.85 -11.79
N ASN A 533 -16.18 -21.32 -12.92
CA ASN A 533 -15.47 -22.07 -13.94
C ASN A 533 -15.28 -21.26 -15.23
N MET A 534 -15.19 -19.94 -15.12
CA MET A 534 -15.10 -19.04 -16.27
C MET A 534 -13.85 -19.31 -17.10
N THR A 535 -14.02 -19.42 -18.42
CA THR A 535 -12.96 -19.41 -19.42
C THR A 535 -13.38 -18.47 -20.54
N THR A 536 -12.44 -18.10 -21.42
CA THR A 536 -12.77 -17.29 -22.60
C THR A 536 -13.80 -18.02 -23.49
N ALA A 537 -13.69 -19.34 -23.62
CA ALA A 537 -14.62 -20.17 -24.39
C ALA A 537 -16.02 -20.26 -23.73
N VAL A 538 -16.09 -20.37 -22.40
CA VAL A 538 -17.35 -20.35 -21.66
C VAL A 538 -18.07 -19.02 -21.87
N CYS A 539 -17.35 -17.91 -21.78
CA CYS A 539 -17.92 -16.59 -22.03
C CYS A 539 -18.38 -16.42 -23.48
N ALA A 540 -17.59 -16.88 -24.45
CA ALA A 540 -17.98 -16.86 -25.87
C ALA A 540 -19.29 -17.64 -26.12
N SER A 541 -19.41 -18.85 -25.56
CA SER A 541 -20.60 -19.69 -25.71
C SER A 541 -21.85 -19.04 -25.11
N TYR A 542 -21.70 -18.44 -23.92
CA TYR A 542 -22.78 -17.66 -23.30
C TYR A 542 -23.22 -16.50 -24.20
N CYS A 543 -22.29 -15.66 -24.66
CA CYS A 543 -22.64 -14.51 -25.50
C CYS A 543 -23.14 -14.88 -26.90
N SER A 544 -22.78 -16.04 -27.44
CA SER A 544 -23.36 -16.57 -28.68
C SER A 544 -24.80 -17.05 -28.51
N SER A 545 -25.19 -17.49 -27.31
CA SER A 545 -26.53 -18.06 -27.04
C SER A 545 -27.48 -17.09 -26.32
N ALA A 546 -26.97 -16.00 -25.75
CA ALA A 546 -27.76 -15.01 -25.02
C ALA A 546 -28.76 -14.21 -25.89
N SER A 547 -28.68 -14.32 -27.21
CA SER A 547 -29.59 -13.71 -28.18
C SER A 547 -29.68 -14.61 -29.43
N PRO A 548 -30.79 -14.60 -30.20
CA PRO A 548 -30.90 -15.38 -31.45
C PRO A 548 -29.79 -15.10 -32.48
N LEU A 549 -29.15 -13.93 -32.43
CA LEU A 549 -28.03 -13.54 -33.29
C LEU A 549 -26.67 -13.63 -32.59
N GLY A 550 -26.66 -13.91 -31.29
CA GLY A 550 -25.52 -13.66 -30.41
C GLY A 550 -25.19 -12.17 -30.26
N TYR A 551 -24.07 -11.90 -29.59
CA TYR A 551 -23.48 -10.57 -29.46
C TYR A 551 -22.15 -10.48 -30.21
N GLN A 552 -21.86 -9.31 -30.78
CA GLN A 552 -20.64 -9.04 -31.56
C GLN A 552 -19.36 -9.19 -30.74
N TYR A 553 -19.42 -8.82 -29.46
CA TYR A 553 -18.31 -8.89 -28.52
C TYR A 553 -18.71 -9.70 -27.29
N TYR A 554 -17.74 -10.42 -26.78
CA TYR A 554 -17.76 -10.99 -25.44
C TYR A 554 -16.50 -10.54 -24.71
N ALA A 555 -16.59 -10.40 -23.39
CA ALA A 555 -15.45 -10.02 -22.58
C ALA A 555 -15.53 -10.63 -21.19
N THR A 556 -14.37 -10.87 -20.62
CA THR A 556 -14.23 -11.43 -19.28
C THR A 556 -13.66 -10.38 -18.32
N GLU A 557 -14.19 -10.32 -17.10
CA GLU A 557 -13.73 -9.45 -16.00
C GLU A 557 -13.45 -10.29 -14.75
N TYR A 558 -12.49 -9.83 -13.93
CA TYR A 558 -12.27 -10.33 -12.58
C TYR A 558 -12.17 -11.87 -12.43
N GLY A 559 -11.64 -12.54 -13.45
CA GLY A 559 -11.43 -13.99 -13.48
C GLY A 559 -12.68 -14.87 -13.56
N THR A 560 -13.86 -14.34 -13.26
CA THR A 560 -15.12 -15.10 -13.04
C THR A 560 -16.30 -14.55 -13.82
N GLN A 561 -16.20 -13.32 -14.31
CA GLN A 561 -17.32 -12.60 -14.88
C GLN A 561 -17.23 -12.59 -16.40
N CYS A 562 -18.39 -12.63 -17.05
CA CYS A 562 -18.54 -12.56 -18.50
C CYS A 562 -19.57 -11.49 -18.85
N PHE A 563 -19.26 -10.71 -19.88
CA PHE A 563 -20.05 -9.61 -20.38
C PHE A 563 -20.20 -9.72 -21.90
N CYS A 564 -21.40 -9.41 -22.40
CA CYS A 564 -21.71 -9.42 -23.83
C CYS A 564 -22.05 -8.02 -24.32
N GLY A 565 -21.77 -7.71 -25.58
CA GLY A 565 -22.18 -6.41 -26.14
C GLY A 565 -22.02 -6.33 -27.66
N ASN A 566 -22.72 -5.39 -28.28
CA ASN A 566 -22.60 -5.12 -29.72
C ASN A 566 -21.71 -3.90 -30.03
N ALA A 567 -21.31 -3.17 -28.99
CA ALA A 567 -20.40 -2.04 -29.08
C ALA A 567 -19.65 -1.89 -27.75
N ILE A 568 -18.51 -1.20 -27.80
CA ILE A 568 -17.78 -0.75 -26.61
C ILE A 568 -18.26 0.67 -26.30
N ALA A 569 -18.97 0.85 -25.19
CA ALA A 569 -19.62 2.11 -24.83
C ALA A 569 -18.64 3.16 -24.31
N THR A 570 -18.83 4.43 -24.72
CA THR A 570 -18.08 5.58 -24.18
C THR A 570 -18.53 5.89 -22.75
N PRO A 571 -17.64 6.38 -21.85
CA PRO A 571 -16.27 6.86 -22.08
C PRO A 571 -15.19 5.77 -22.04
N ASN A 572 -15.55 4.48 -21.89
CA ASN A 572 -14.59 3.40 -21.82
C ASN A 572 -13.85 3.23 -23.16
N PHE A 573 -12.57 2.87 -23.09
CA PHE A 573 -11.70 2.73 -24.26
C PHE A 573 -10.81 1.49 -24.17
N LEU A 574 -10.42 0.97 -25.34
CA LEU A 574 -9.45 -0.13 -25.46
C LEU A 574 -8.03 0.39 -25.19
N THR A 575 -7.37 -0.16 -24.18
CA THR A 575 -6.06 0.30 -23.68
C THR A 575 -4.86 -0.26 -24.45
N ASN A 576 -5.02 -1.28 -25.30
CA ASN A 576 -4.00 -1.70 -26.30
C ASN A 576 -4.60 -2.71 -27.30
N THR A 577 -4.15 -2.71 -28.56
CA THR A 577 -4.64 -3.61 -29.64
C THR A 577 -3.63 -4.69 -30.04
N THR A 578 -2.93 -5.28 -29.06
CA THR A 578 -1.90 -6.31 -29.31
C THR A 578 -2.09 -7.58 -28.50
N SER A 579 -1.50 -8.68 -29.02
CA SER A 579 -1.63 -10.07 -28.55
C SER A 579 -0.76 -10.43 -27.33
N THR A 580 -0.05 -9.48 -26.74
CA THR A 580 0.86 -9.71 -25.60
C THR A 580 0.74 -8.57 -24.58
N PRO A 581 0.04 -8.80 -23.45
CA PRO A 581 -0.28 -7.75 -22.49
C PRO A 581 0.87 -7.56 -21.50
N ASN A 582 2.08 -7.23 -21.96
CA ASN A 582 3.05 -6.66 -21.04
C ASN A 582 2.50 -5.29 -20.62
N ASN A 583 2.24 -5.09 -19.32
CA ASN A 583 1.73 -3.85 -18.74
C ASN A 583 0.24 -3.52 -19.01
N SER A 584 -0.63 -4.54 -18.99
CA SER A 584 -2.10 -4.40 -19.08
C SER A 584 -2.76 -4.59 -17.70
N THR A 585 -3.90 -3.92 -17.47
CA THR A 585 -4.77 -4.18 -16.29
C THR A 585 -5.59 -5.46 -16.43
N CYS A 586 -5.68 -6.05 -17.62
CA CYS A 586 -6.32 -7.34 -17.86
C CYS A 586 -5.36 -8.50 -17.60
N ASN A 587 -5.01 -8.72 -16.33
CA ASN A 587 -3.97 -9.64 -15.91
C ASN A 587 -4.45 -10.76 -14.98
N MET A 588 -5.74 -10.83 -14.64
CA MET A 588 -6.30 -11.88 -13.78
C MET A 588 -6.51 -13.18 -14.54
N ARG A 589 -6.17 -14.32 -13.94
CA ARG A 589 -6.40 -15.64 -14.54
C ARG A 589 -7.88 -15.99 -14.58
N CYS A 590 -8.27 -16.75 -15.60
CA CYS A 590 -9.60 -17.34 -15.67
C CYS A 590 -9.79 -18.39 -14.57
N SER A 591 -10.91 -18.31 -13.85
CA SER A 591 -11.22 -19.22 -12.75
C SER A 591 -11.38 -20.68 -13.20
N GLY A 592 -11.84 -20.92 -14.43
CA GLY A 592 -11.95 -22.23 -15.06
C GLY A 592 -10.76 -22.66 -15.93
N ALA A 593 -9.79 -21.77 -16.20
CA ALA A 593 -8.63 -22.05 -17.06
C ALA A 593 -7.38 -21.33 -16.54
N GLY A 594 -6.47 -22.09 -15.92
CA GLY A 594 -5.27 -21.54 -15.29
C GLY A 594 -4.26 -20.93 -16.27
N ASP A 595 -4.36 -21.19 -17.57
CA ASP A 595 -3.48 -20.69 -18.62
C ASP A 595 -4.06 -19.50 -19.40
N GLU A 596 -5.30 -19.09 -19.11
CA GLU A 596 -5.98 -17.98 -19.78
C GLU A 596 -6.11 -16.76 -18.85
N LEU A 597 -6.17 -15.55 -19.43
CA LEU A 597 -6.45 -14.30 -18.72
C LEU A 597 -7.89 -13.84 -18.94
N CYS A 598 -8.60 -13.55 -17.85
CA CYS A 598 -10.00 -13.17 -17.81
C CYS A 598 -10.21 -11.76 -17.21
N GLY A 599 -9.61 -10.74 -17.82
CA GLY A 599 -9.77 -9.34 -17.42
C GLY A 599 -8.97 -8.96 -16.17
N GLY A 600 -9.47 -8.00 -15.41
CA GLY A 600 -8.90 -7.50 -14.17
C GLY A 600 -9.86 -6.59 -13.42
N SER A 601 -9.40 -5.91 -12.37
CA SER A 601 -10.22 -4.96 -11.62
C SER A 601 -10.60 -3.76 -12.51
N ASN A 602 -11.89 -3.61 -12.84
CA ASN A 602 -12.41 -2.58 -13.76
C ASN A 602 -11.75 -2.67 -15.15
N ALA A 603 -11.45 -3.89 -15.60
CA ALA A 603 -10.72 -4.14 -16.84
C ALA A 603 -11.25 -5.40 -17.55
N LEU A 604 -11.69 -5.25 -18.79
CA LEU A 604 -12.30 -6.31 -19.59
C LEU A 604 -11.34 -6.83 -20.67
N SER A 605 -11.04 -8.14 -20.67
CA SER A 605 -10.41 -8.79 -21.84
C SER A 605 -11.47 -8.95 -22.92
N VAL A 606 -11.44 -8.13 -23.98
CA VAL A 606 -12.50 -8.09 -25.01
C VAL A 606 -12.11 -8.92 -26.23
N TYR A 607 -13.08 -9.68 -26.75
CA TYR A 607 -12.93 -10.54 -27.91
C TYR A 607 -14.06 -10.31 -28.92
N GLN A 608 -13.74 -10.45 -30.21
CA GLN A 608 -14.74 -10.53 -31.27
C GLN A 608 -15.37 -11.93 -31.27
N ASN A 609 -16.69 -11.97 -31.31
CA ASN A 609 -17.43 -13.20 -31.51
C ASN A 609 -17.45 -13.55 -33.01
N THR A 610 -16.68 -14.55 -33.41
CA THR A 610 -16.58 -14.99 -34.81
C THR A 610 -17.87 -15.63 -35.34
N THR A 611 -18.80 -15.99 -34.46
CA THR A 611 -20.11 -16.54 -34.82
C THR A 611 -21.18 -15.47 -35.04
N TYR A 612 -20.92 -14.22 -34.66
CA TYR A 612 -21.87 -13.12 -34.83
C TYR A 612 -22.03 -12.75 -36.31
N VAL A 613 -23.27 -12.74 -36.78
CA VAL A 613 -23.63 -12.26 -38.11
C VAL A 613 -24.32 -10.92 -37.97
N ALA A 614 -23.60 -9.84 -38.33
CA ALA A 614 -24.14 -8.50 -38.27
C ALA A 614 -25.39 -8.36 -39.16
N PRO A 615 -26.49 -7.75 -38.66
CA PRO A 615 -27.62 -7.39 -39.50
C PRO A 615 -27.14 -6.47 -40.62
N LYS A 616 -27.82 -6.51 -41.76
CA LYS A 616 -27.53 -5.67 -42.92
C LYS A 616 -28.81 -5.09 -43.49
N ILE A 617 -28.70 -3.90 -44.05
CA ILE A 617 -29.78 -3.36 -44.88
C ILE A 617 -29.84 -4.22 -46.15
N LYS A 618 -30.92 -4.97 -46.36
CA LYS A 618 -31.07 -5.77 -47.58
C LYS A 618 -31.31 -4.85 -48.75
N THR A 619 -30.43 -4.88 -49.74
CA THR A 619 -30.62 -4.12 -50.99
C THR A 619 -29.94 -4.86 -52.14
N PRO A 620 -30.60 -5.02 -53.31
CA PRO A 620 -31.97 -4.61 -53.63
C PRO A 620 -33.06 -5.51 -53.02
N ILE A 621 -34.29 -4.99 -52.91
CA ILE A 621 -35.51 -5.79 -52.66
C ILE A 621 -36.40 -5.68 -53.90
N GLY A 622 -36.28 -6.66 -54.79
CA GLY A 622 -36.87 -6.55 -56.13
C GLY A 622 -36.30 -5.34 -56.88
N LYS A 623 -37.18 -4.41 -57.29
CA LYS A 623 -36.78 -3.15 -57.96
C LYS A 623 -36.51 -1.99 -56.99
N PHE A 624 -36.69 -2.19 -55.69
CA PHE A 624 -36.43 -1.16 -54.69
C PHE A 624 -34.96 -1.19 -54.29
N LEU A 625 -34.29 -0.05 -54.45
CA LEU A 625 -32.93 0.17 -54.00
C LEU A 625 -32.95 0.96 -52.70
N SER A 626 -32.10 0.59 -51.74
CA SER A 626 -31.92 1.40 -50.54
C SER A 626 -31.37 2.79 -50.90
N LYS A 627 -31.94 3.84 -50.30
CA LYS A 627 -31.59 5.25 -50.48
C LYS A 627 -30.96 5.86 -49.23
N GLN A 628 -30.13 5.08 -48.52
CA GLN A 628 -29.58 5.44 -47.21
C GLN A 628 -30.69 5.68 -46.18
N CYS A 629 -30.33 6.15 -44.99
CA CYS A 629 -31.29 6.38 -43.92
C CYS A 629 -31.77 7.84 -43.94
N TYR A 630 -32.96 8.08 -43.39
CA TYR A 630 -33.54 9.41 -43.21
C TYR A 630 -33.92 9.62 -41.76
N THR A 631 -33.75 10.83 -41.26
CA THR A 631 -34.36 11.18 -39.97
C THR A 631 -35.88 11.20 -40.12
N ASP A 632 -36.59 10.69 -39.10
CA ASP A 632 -38.04 10.84 -38.96
C ASP A 632 -38.36 11.53 -37.62
N PRO A 633 -38.11 12.84 -37.51
CA PRO A 633 -38.20 13.55 -36.24
C PRO A 633 -39.61 13.56 -35.65
N ASN A 634 -40.65 13.27 -36.44
CA ASN A 634 -42.05 13.20 -36.03
C ASN A 634 -42.60 14.47 -35.31
N THR A 635 -41.86 15.58 -35.34
CA THR A 635 -42.26 16.85 -34.71
C THR A 635 -43.25 17.64 -35.55
N ASN A 636 -43.13 17.56 -36.88
CA ASN A 636 -43.99 18.26 -37.85
C ASN A 636 -44.60 17.29 -38.89
N GLY A 637 -44.88 16.06 -38.44
CA GLY A 637 -45.32 14.95 -39.28
C GLY A 637 -44.18 13.99 -39.67
N ARG A 638 -44.55 12.92 -40.36
CA ARG A 638 -43.66 11.82 -40.77
C ARG A 638 -42.92 12.13 -42.08
N ALA A 639 -41.75 11.52 -42.27
CA ALA A 639 -40.98 11.59 -43.52
C ALA A 639 -41.73 11.00 -44.72
N LEU A 640 -42.50 9.92 -44.50
CA LEU A 640 -43.40 9.31 -45.49
C LEU A 640 -44.84 9.40 -44.98
N THR A 641 -45.73 10.00 -45.77
CA THR A 641 -47.11 10.35 -45.35
C THR A 641 -48.20 9.54 -46.06
N GLY A 642 -47.83 8.46 -46.77
CA GLY A 642 -48.76 7.58 -47.48
C GLY A 642 -49.36 6.51 -46.56
N ALA A 643 -49.32 5.25 -47.01
CA ALA A 643 -49.77 4.12 -46.18
C ALA A 643 -48.77 3.80 -45.06
N TYR A 644 -49.24 3.21 -43.98
CA TYR A 644 -48.40 2.71 -42.90
C TYR A 644 -48.92 1.36 -42.39
N MET A 645 -48.05 0.58 -41.73
CA MET A 645 -48.42 -0.61 -40.95
C MET A 645 -47.36 -0.90 -39.88
N THR A 646 -47.75 -1.61 -38.84
CA THR A 646 -46.84 -2.19 -37.84
C THR A 646 -47.00 -3.71 -37.82
N SER A 647 -45.92 -4.47 -37.66
CA SER A 647 -45.99 -5.93 -37.59
C SER A 647 -44.95 -6.52 -36.63
N PRO A 648 -45.33 -7.43 -35.73
CA PRO A 648 -44.38 -8.13 -34.86
C PRO A 648 -43.46 -9.10 -35.64
N THR A 649 -43.76 -9.36 -36.91
CA THR A 649 -42.91 -10.16 -37.81
C THR A 649 -42.47 -9.33 -39.02
N LEU A 650 -42.33 -8.01 -38.86
CA LEU A 650 -41.92 -7.13 -39.95
C LEU A 650 -40.51 -7.50 -40.44
N THR A 651 -40.36 -7.58 -41.74
CA THR A 651 -39.08 -7.63 -42.48
C THR A 651 -39.03 -6.50 -43.50
N GLU A 652 -37.83 -6.11 -43.95
CA GLU A 652 -37.67 -5.13 -45.04
C GLU A 652 -38.46 -5.57 -46.28
N ASP A 653 -38.40 -6.88 -46.59
CA ASP A 653 -39.16 -7.50 -47.68
C ASP A 653 -40.68 -7.32 -47.54
N SER A 654 -41.20 -7.56 -46.34
CA SER A 654 -42.64 -7.43 -46.08
C SER A 654 -43.12 -5.98 -46.19
N CYS A 655 -42.30 -5.01 -45.78
CA CYS A 655 -42.62 -3.59 -45.89
C CYS A 655 -42.60 -3.11 -47.34
N VAL A 656 -41.55 -3.45 -48.10
CA VAL A 656 -41.48 -3.13 -49.54
C VAL A 656 -42.64 -3.76 -50.29
N LYS A 657 -42.97 -5.03 -49.99
CA LYS A 657 -44.13 -5.72 -50.60
C LYS A 657 -45.45 -5.01 -50.27
N TYR A 658 -45.63 -4.56 -49.02
CA TYR A 658 -46.82 -3.82 -48.61
C TYR A 658 -46.95 -2.49 -49.37
N CYS A 659 -45.89 -1.68 -49.41
CA CYS A 659 -45.91 -0.38 -50.10
C CYS A 659 -46.09 -0.54 -51.61
N LEU A 660 -45.46 -1.55 -52.22
CA LEU A 660 -45.65 -1.90 -53.62
C LEU A 660 -47.10 -2.29 -53.93
N GLY A 661 -47.72 -3.12 -53.07
CA GLY A 661 -49.13 -3.49 -53.20
C GLY A 661 -50.12 -2.31 -53.06
N LYS A 662 -49.64 -1.16 -52.59
CA LYS A 662 -50.37 0.10 -52.49
C LYS A 662 -49.92 1.14 -53.52
N TYR A 663 -49.09 0.74 -54.49
CA TYR A 663 -48.57 1.60 -55.57
C TYR A 663 -47.75 2.81 -55.09
N PHE A 664 -46.95 2.64 -54.04
CA PHE A 664 -46.04 3.67 -53.54
C PHE A 664 -44.60 3.44 -54.01
N HIS A 665 -43.95 4.52 -54.47
CA HIS A 665 -42.54 4.50 -54.93
C HIS A 665 -41.51 4.42 -53.79
N TYR A 666 -41.88 4.82 -52.57
CA TYR A 666 -41.05 4.73 -51.38
C TYR A 666 -41.64 3.75 -50.36
N ALA A 667 -40.74 2.99 -49.74
CA ALA A 667 -41.00 2.21 -48.53
C ALA A 667 -39.92 2.55 -47.50
N GLY A 668 -40.29 2.67 -46.24
CA GLY A 668 -39.37 2.97 -45.14
C GLY A 668 -39.69 2.12 -43.94
N VAL A 669 -38.68 1.46 -43.38
CA VAL A 669 -38.82 0.69 -42.14
C VAL A 669 -38.23 1.48 -40.97
N GLU A 670 -38.94 1.49 -39.84
CA GLU A 670 -38.54 2.19 -38.62
C GLU A 670 -38.85 1.33 -37.39
N TYR A 671 -38.15 1.64 -36.30
CA TYR A 671 -38.41 1.13 -34.97
C TYR A 671 -38.45 -0.42 -34.83
N GLY A 672 -37.82 -1.15 -35.75
CA GLY A 672 -37.77 -2.62 -35.75
C GLY A 672 -39.05 -3.30 -36.28
N ASN A 673 -40.22 -2.66 -36.14
CA ASN A 673 -41.53 -3.25 -36.43
C ASN A 673 -42.50 -2.33 -37.20
N GLU A 674 -42.08 -1.13 -37.60
CA GLU A 674 -42.91 -0.14 -38.30
C GLU A 674 -42.53 -0.02 -39.78
N CYS A 675 -43.54 0.16 -40.63
CA CYS A 675 -43.40 0.32 -42.08
C CYS A 675 -44.23 1.51 -42.57
N TYR A 676 -43.60 2.38 -43.34
CA TYR A 676 -44.17 3.60 -43.89
C TYR A 676 -43.98 3.64 -45.41
N CYS A 677 -44.98 4.14 -46.12
CA CYS A 677 -45.00 4.23 -47.58
C CYS A 677 -45.24 5.66 -48.04
N GLY A 678 -44.77 6.01 -49.23
CA GLY A 678 -45.04 7.33 -49.82
C GLY A 678 -44.62 7.44 -51.27
N ASN A 679 -45.03 8.53 -51.93
CA ASN A 679 -44.57 8.87 -53.29
C ASN A 679 -43.57 10.04 -53.31
N SER A 680 -43.38 10.68 -52.16
CA SER A 680 -42.40 11.74 -51.96
C SER A 680 -41.96 11.74 -50.49
N ILE A 681 -40.81 12.35 -50.24
CA ILE A 681 -40.33 12.63 -48.88
C ILE A 681 -40.91 13.97 -48.44
N ASN A 682 -41.58 14.00 -47.29
CA ASN A 682 -42.19 15.21 -46.75
C ASN A 682 -41.11 16.14 -46.17
N ALA A 683 -40.60 17.08 -46.97
CA ALA A 683 -39.57 18.02 -46.52
C ALA A 683 -40.02 18.91 -45.33
N ALA A 684 -41.33 19.18 -45.18
CA ALA A 684 -41.85 19.99 -44.07
C ALA A 684 -41.77 19.28 -42.71
N SER A 685 -41.61 17.94 -42.70
CA SER A 685 -41.36 17.18 -41.47
C SER A 685 -40.00 17.49 -40.84
N GLY A 686 -39.06 18.06 -41.60
CA GLY A 686 -37.66 18.16 -41.20
C GLY A 686 -36.87 16.86 -41.41
N ALA A 687 -37.41 15.90 -42.16
CA ALA A 687 -36.68 14.69 -42.56
C ALA A 687 -35.47 15.05 -43.44
N VAL A 688 -34.29 14.61 -43.01
CA VAL A 688 -33.02 14.85 -43.69
C VAL A 688 -32.35 13.51 -44.00
N LYS A 689 -31.78 13.44 -45.19
CA LYS A 689 -30.97 12.30 -45.61
C LYS A 689 -29.73 12.20 -44.72
N THR A 690 -29.47 11.02 -44.17
CA THR A 690 -28.34 10.76 -43.29
C THR A 690 -27.65 9.43 -43.65
N THR A 691 -26.47 9.19 -43.08
CA THR A 691 -25.88 7.84 -43.08
C THR A 691 -26.75 6.92 -42.23
N CYS A 692 -26.57 5.60 -42.35
CA CYS A 692 -27.24 4.65 -41.47
C CYS A 692 -26.33 4.34 -40.27
N PRO A 693 -26.42 5.08 -39.16
CA PRO A 693 -25.59 4.82 -37.98
C PRO A 693 -26.01 3.49 -37.36
N VAL A 694 -25.21 2.45 -37.60
CA VAL A 694 -25.47 1.09 -37.11
C VAL A 694 -25.75 1.06 -35.61
N ALA A 695 -25.07 1.88 -34.82
CA ALA A 695 -25.29 2.00 -33.37
C ALA A 695 -26.71 2.43 -32.96
N ASN A 696 -27.44 3.10 -33.86
CA ASN A 696 -28.82 3.55 -33.62
C ASN A 696 -29.86 2.73 -34.40
N MET A 697 -29.42 1.71 -35.15
CA MET A 697 -30.32 0.86 -35.92
C MET A 697 -30.77 -0.36 -35.11
N MET A 698 -32.01 -0.79 -35.34
CA MET A 698 -32.65 -1.91 -34.68
C MET A 698 -32.91 -3.03 -35.68
N PRO A 699 -32.67 -4.30 -35.29
CA PRO A 699 -33.05 -5.44 -36.11
C PRO A 699 -34.55 -5.49 -36.39
N CYS A 700 -34.92 -6.03 -37.55
CA CYS A 700 -36.32 -6.27 -37.90
C CYS A 700 -36.94 -7.36 -37.00
N ALA A 701 -38.15 -7.13 -36.52
CA ALA A 701 -38.85 -8.04 -35.62
C ALA A 701 -39.08 -9.45 -36.23
N GLY A 702 -39.29 -9.53 -37.54
CA GLY A 702 -39.46 -10.80 -38.27
C GLY A 702 -38.18 -11.40 -38.85
N ASN A 703 -37.06 -10.67 -38.83
CA ASN A 703 -35.77 -11.17 -39.30
C ASN A 703 -34.61 -10.36 -38.68
N GLY A 704 -33.98 -10.92 -37.65
CA GLY A 704 -32.86 -10.27 -36.97
C GLY A 704 -31.65 -9.96 -37.85
N LEU A 705 -31.52 -10.56 -39.04
CA LEU A 705 -30.41 -10.29 -39.96
C LEU A 705 -30.64 -9.04 -40.84
N GLN A 706 -31.78 -8.37 -40.70
CA GLN A 706 -32.13 -7.16 -41.41
C GLN A 706 -32.24 -5.97 -40.46
N TYR A 707 -31.90 -4.77 -40.91
CA TYR A 707 -32.13 -3.54 -40.13
C TYR A 707 -33.48 -2.92 -40.49
N CYS A 708 -34.29 -2.60 -39.48
CA CYS A 708 -35.57 -1.93 -39.65
C CYS A 708 -35.56 -0.54 -39.02
N GLY A 709 -34.62 0.31 -39.46
CA GLY A 709 -34.48 1.68 -38.96
C GLY A 709 -34.08 1.74 -37.49
N GLY A 710 -34.44 2.82 -36.81
CA GLY A 710 -34.13 3.09 -35.41
C GLY A 710 -35.13 4.09 -34.82
N SER A 711 -34.85 4.62 -33.63
CA SER A 711 -35.66 5.72 -33.08
C SER A 711 -35.49 6.98 -33.93
N ALA A 712 -36.57 7.48 -34.54
CA ALA A 712 -36.57 8.64 -35.44
C ALA A 712 -35.62 8.48 -36.64
N LEU A 713 -35.45 7.25 -37.14
CA LEU A 713 -34.49 6.89 -38.18
C LEU A 713 -35.08 5.83 -39.11
N LEU A 714 -35.44 6.22 -40.33
CA LEU A 714 -35.98 5.33 -41.36
C LEU A 714 -34.86 4.74 -42.22
N THR A 715 -34.88 3.43 -42.44
CA THR A 715 -34.16 2.82 -43.57
C THR A 715 -35.04 2.92 -44.82
N LEU A 716 -34.65 3.78 -45.77
CA LEU A 716 -35.48 4.15 -46.92
C LEU A 716 -35.16 3.33 -48.17
N TYR A 717 -36.22 2.92 -48.88
CA TYR A 717 -36.19 2.21 -50.15
C TYR A 717 -36.95 2.98 -51.21
N TYR A 718 -36.44 2.96 -52.44
CA TYR A 718 -37.08 3.62 -53.58
C TYR A 718 -37.02 2.78 -54.85
N SER A 719 -38.10 2.78 -55.62
CA SER A 719 -38.10 2.32 -57.00
C SER A 719 -38.70 3.37 -57.94
N SER A 720 -38.05 3.62 -59.07
CA SER A 720 -38.58 4.50 -60.12
C SER A 720 -39.65 3.84 -60.98
N THR A 721 -39.89 2.54 -60.81
CA THR A 721 -40.86 1.76 -61.57
C THR A 721 -41.63 0.82 -60.64
N LEU A 722 -42.95 0.96 -60.58
CA LEU A 722 -43.83 0.08 -59.81
C LEU A 722 -44.08 -1.25 -60.54
#